data_AF-A0A517U4H8-F1
#
_entry.id   AF-A0A517U4H8-F1
#
_cell.length_a   1.000
_cell.length_b   1.000
_cell.length_c   1.000
_cell.angle_alpha   90.00
_cell.angle_beta   90.00
_cell.angle_gamma   90.00
#
_symmetry.space_group_name_H-M   'P 1'
#
loop_
_entity.id
_entity.type
_entity.pdbx_description
1 polymer ?
#
loop_
_entity_poly.entity_id
_entity_poly.type
_entity_poly.pdbx_seq_one_letter_code
_entity_poly.pdbx_strand_id
1 'polypeptide(L)'
;MPMSLTKREQPSASIWRTLRFRLAAWNAGAVILTALVTLVGLRQGVSWALIHELDQVLLDDARDVRAMIEATPADQEKQLQLNLNRMASSHEHRGWYVKLLNGEGEERWATEHARPKLPRPNITKDRTPTTFEGYRIVQSEVDAKFHDVKLIRVGATLSQINEDMARIDRWVLLAAGAVLLTAPLCGYWLASRAAETIGQIITTASRLRPSHLDERLSIRGTGDELDLLAETINSLLDRIAAYINVKRDFLANAAHELRTPLAAIRSSVEVALNAERSSAEYEDLMVDVIEECGALETLVNQLLLLSETEAELPAAKFERVDLNDLVMKGVDMFSGVAEARGVKLRAGRVDDAAVTGHRVHLRQVLNNLLDNAVKYTPSGGEVTVEVIVDEPFVRLKVIDTGAGMTAEEQQHIFQRFFRAESARTRSPGVGGTGLGLSICQSVVHNHGGEIHCKSFIDRGTTFTVTLPLAEEPSGLDKLFEANGLTRLASWLVALATLVAGAAVARAQEPARPNVVLIYADDLGYGDVSCNGGAIPTPNIDKLARQGLRFTDAHASAPTCTPSRFALLTGQYAFRQPGTGILPGDANLIIKPGTPTLPSLLQQVGYKTGVVGKWHLGLGEGKVNWNEPIKPNPADVGFDEHFIIAATGDRVPCVYVTDGRVVDLDPADPIEVSYAERIDKSPSGAERLDLLKQRWSHGHDQSIVNGISRIGWMTGGQQARWIDEEMADVLAAQGVKFIDEHRGGPFFLFFATQDIHVPRVPHSRFAGKSGHGLRGDAIMQLDWTVGQVLDALKKNGLEQKTLVIFTSDNGPVLDDGYHDQANELLGKHDPNGPFRAGKYSAFEGGTRVPLIVRWPEKVAPDEESGALFGQVDLAASLAALAGAEIPAGACQDSRDELDALLGKDETGRPHLVHEGHGPQALRTAHWKFVALGPTRDSLNPVPPTPIDKNGALYNLQSDRDESTNLIDDYPEQAAAMSKKLRAIATTPDRE
;
A
#
# COMPACT_ATOMS: atom_id res chain seq x y z
N MET A 1 -7.65 -40.17 39.41
CA MET A 1 -6.31 -39.57 39.61
C MET A 1 -6.10 -38.51 38.54
N PRO A 2 -5.96 -37.23 38.87
CA PRO A 2 -5.55 -36.22 37.90
C PRO A 2 -4.02 -36.21 37.84
N MET A 3 -3.45 -36.51 36.68
CA MET A 3 -2.02 -36.39 36.43
C MET A 3 -1.76 -35.07 35.68
N SER A 4 -0.75 -34.37 36.16
CA SER A 4 -0.43 -32.96 35.92
C SER A 4 -0.27 -32.55 34.46
N LEU A 5 -0.92 -31.44 34.08
CA LEU A 5 -0.55 -30.63 32.93
C LEU A 5 0.82 -29.99 33.19
N THR A 6 1.85 -30.49 32.51
CA THR A 6 3.14 -29.83 32.39
C THR A 6 2.98 -28.61 31.47
N LYS A 7 3.13 -27.41 32.04
CA LYS A 7 3.38 -26.16 31.29
C LYS A 7 4.58 -26.38 30.39
N ARG A 8 4.37 -26.43 29.06
CA ARG A 8 5.43 -26.26 28.08
C ARG A 8 5.83 -24.78 28.08
N GLU A 9 7.05 -24.52 28.51
CA GLU A 9 7.70 -23.22 28.44
C GLU A 9 7.81 -22.78 26.97
N GLN A 10 7.24 -21.62 26.65
CA GLN A 10 7.57 -20.90 25.43
C GLN A 10 9.07 -20.54 25.47
N PRO A 11 9.81 -20.60 24.34
CA PRO A 11 11.17 -20.12 24.31
C PRO A 11 11.15 -18.64 24.71
N SER A 12 11.74 -18.31 25.85
CA SER A 12 11.76 -16.95 26.39
C SER A 12 12.29 -16.03 25.29
N ALA A 13 11.45 -15.12 24.81
CA ALA A 13 11.91 -14.02 23.96
C ALA A 13 13.14 -13.43 24.64
N SER A 14 14.28 -13.48 23.95
CA SER A 14 15.56 -12.96 24.43
C SER A 14 15.31 -11.61 25.11
N ILE A 15 15.66 -11.49 26.39
CA ILE A 15 15.39 -10.30 27.22
C ILE A 15 15.81 -9.01 26.49
N TRP A 16 16.88 -9.10 25.70
CA TRP A 16 17.44 -8.05 24.84
C TRP A 16 16.49 -7.51 23.75
N ARG A 17 15.49 -8.30 23.32
CA ARG A 17 14.49 -7.89 22.33
C ARG A 17 13.29 -7.19 22.95
N THR A 18 13.14 -7.19 24.27
CA THR A 18 12.01 -6.53 24.93
C THR A 18 12.16 -5.01 24.88
N LEU A 19 11.05 -4.31 24.59
CA LEU A 19 11.00 -2.83 24.60
C LEU A 19 11.48 -2.26 25.95
N ARG A 20 11.11 -2.95 27.05
CA ARG A 20 11.55 -2.64 28.43
C ARG A 20 13.06 -2.61 28.56
N PHE A 21 13.75 -3.63 28.05
CA PHE A 21 15.20 -3.73 28.15
C PHE A 21 15.91 -2.67 27.31
N ARG A 22 15.44 -2.43 26.08
CA ARG A 22 16.05 -1.43 25.17
C ARG A 22 15.93 0.00 25.73
N LEU A 23 14.77 0.37 26.27
CA LEU A 23 14.56 1.66 26.93
C LEU A 23 15.40 1.80 28.21
N ALA A 24 15.46 0.75 29.03
CA ALA A 24 16.28 0.74 30.24
C ALA A 24 17.77 0.92 29.93
N ALA A 25 18.28 0.20 28.92
CA ALA A 25 19.67 0.29 28.48
C ALA A 25 20.01 1.67 27.92
N TRP A 26 19.12 2.26 27.11
CA TRP A 26 19.30 3.59 26.56
C TRP A 26 19.35 4.68 27.65
N ASN A 27 18.37 4.67 28.55
CA ASN A 27 18.30 5.64 29.65
C ASN A 27 19.49 5.52 30.61
N ALA A 28 19.89 4.28 30.95
CA ALA A 28 21.08 4.05 31.76
C ALA A 28 22.35 4.56 31.07
N GLY A 29 22.51 4.30 29.77
CA GLY A 29 23.63 4.78 28.97
C GLY A 29 23.73 6.30 28.95
N ALA A 30 22.61 7.01 28.74
CA ALA A 30 22.56 8.47 28.72
C ALA A 30 22.96 9.08 30.08
N VAL A 31 22.45 8.52 31.19
CA VAL A 31 22.79 8.98 32.55
C VAL A 31 24.26 8.73 32.87
N ILE A 32 24.79 7.54 32.55
CA ILE A 32 26.20 7.20 32.78
C ILE A 32 27.11 8.14 31.99
N LEU A 33 26.83 8.36 30.70
CA LEU A 33 27.64 9.24 29.87
C LEU A 33 27.65 10.68 30.40
N THR A 34 26.47 11.23 30.71
CA THR A 34 26.34 12.61 31.20
C THR A 34 27.04 12.80 32.54
N ALA A 35 26.89 11.85 33.46
CA ALA A 35 27.54 11.89 34.76
C ALA A 35 29.07 11.80 34.66
N LEU A 36 29.60 10.90 33.81
CA LEU A 36 31.05 10.78 33.60
C LEU A 36 31.66 12.04 32.99
N VAL A 37 31.01 12.63 31.98
CA VAL A 37 31.44 13.90 31.39
C VAL A 37 31.47 15.02 32.43
N THR A 38 30.43 15.09 33.28
CA THR A 38 30.33 16.11 34.35
C THR A 38 31.42 15.93 35.41
N LEU A 39 31.67 14.70 35.86
CA LEU A 39 32.69 14.38 36.86
C LEU A 39 34.11 14.68 36.35
N VAL A 40 34.40 14.33 35.10
CA VAL A 40 35.69 14.64 34.46
C VAL A 40 35.84 16.17 34.28
N GLY A 41 34.78 16.84 33.84
CA GLY A 41 34.77 18.30 33.70
C GLY A 41 35.03 19.02 35.03
N LEU A 42 34.37 18.59 36.11
CA LEU A 42 34.56 19.14 37.46
C LEU A 42 36.01 18.95 37.94
N ARG A 43 36.56 17.75 37.77
CA ARG A 43 37.96 17.45 38.12
C ARG A 43 38.94 18.36 37.39
N GLN A 44 38.76 18.54 36.08
CA GLN A 44 39.65 19.39 35.28
C GLN A 44 39.49 20.88 35.64
N GLY A 45 38.26 21.32 35.94
CA GLY A 45 37.98 22.68 36.38
C GLY A 45 38.67 23.03 37.70
N VAL A 46 38.61 22.13 38.70
CA VAL A 46 39.28 22.36 39.99
C VAL A 46 40.81 22.35 39.84
N SER A 47 41.36 21.41 39.08
CA SER A 47 42.80 21.36 38.78
C SER A 47 43.29 22.66 38.13
N TRP A 48 42.55 23.14 37.13
CA TRP A 48 42.84 24.41 36.46
C TRP A 48 42.76 25.60 37.43
N ALA A 49 41.72 25.66 38.28
CA ALA A 49 41.56 26.74 39.24
C ALA A 49 42.71 26.81 40.27
N LEU A 50 43.13 25.67 40.83
CA LEU A 50 44.22 25.60 41.80
C LEU A 50 45.57 26.01 41.20
N ILE A 51 45.87 25.56 39.98
CA ILE A 51 47.11 25.95 39.27
C ILE A 51 47.07 27.43 38.90
N HIS A 52 45.92 27.94 38.45
CA HIS A 52 45.78 29.35 38.10
C HIS A 52 45.92 30.26 39.32
N GLU A 53 45.35 29.89 40.47
CA GLU A 53 45.52 30.63 41.72
C GLU A 53 47.00 30.65 42.15
N LEU A 54 47.68 29.51 42.07
CA LEU A 54 49.12 29.43 42.36
C LEU A 54 49.95 30.31 41.41
N ASP A 55 49.58 30.35 40.13
CA ASP A 55 50.23 31.22 39.14
C ASP A 55 50.10 32.70 39.49
N GLN A 56 48.92 33.15 39.92
CA GLN A 56 48.70 34.55 40.33
C GLN A 56 49.52 34.89 41.57
N VAL A 57 49.51 34.01 42.58
CA VAL A 57 50.30 34.20 43.81
C VAL A 57 51.79 34.31 43.50
N LEU A 58 52.34 33.43 42.66
CA LEU A 58 53.76 33.47 42.30
C LEU A 58 54.13 34.71 41.47
N LEU A 59 53.21 35.21 40.64
CA LEU A 59 53.40 36.45 39.88
C LEU A 59 53.42 37.68 40.80
N ASP A 60 52.52 37.73 41.78
CA ASP A 60 52.48 38.82 42.76
C ASP A 60 53.69 38.77 43.70
N ASP A 61 54.06 37.58 44.20
CA ASP A 61 55.27 37.39 45.00
C ASP A 61 56.53 37.80 44.24
N ALA A 62 56.63 37.48 42.94
CA ALA A 62 57.76 37.92 42.11
C ALA A 62 57.81 39.45 41.96
N ARG A 63 56.66 40.14 41.90
CA ARG A 63 56.62 41.61 41.89
C ARG A 63 57.06 42.20 43.22
N ASP A 64 56.59 41.64 44.33
CA ASP A 64 56.93 42.12 45.67
C ASP A 64 58.41 41.93 45.98
N VAL A 65 58.96 40.75 45.65
CA VAL A 65 60.40 40.47 45.77
C VAL A 65 61.22 41.43 44.91
N ARG A 66 60.78 41.69 43.66
CA ARG A 66 61.45 42.65 42.77
C ARG A 66 61.44 44.07 43.37
N ALA A 67 60.29 44.55 43.82
CA ALA A 67 60.15 45.87 44.42
C ALA A 67 61.01 46.01 45.69
N MET A 68 61.09 44.96 46.50
CA MET A 68 61.94 44.92 47.69
C MET A 68 63.43 45.02 47.34
N ILE A 69 63.87 44.37 46.26
CA ILE A 69 65.25 44.43 45.77
C ILE A 69 65.58 45.82 45.20
N GLU A 70 64.70 46.38 44.37
CA GLU A 70 64.89 47.71 43.75
C GLU A 70 64.87 48.85 44.78
N ALA A 71 64.11 48.70 45.88
CA ALA A 71 64.00 49.71 46.93
C ALA A 71 65.14 49.67 47.98
N THR A 72 65.93 48.59 48.04
CA THR A 72 66.97 48.44 49.07
C THR A 72 68.33 48.98 48.58
N PRO A 73 68.96 49.94 49.30
CA PRO A 73 70.30 50.43 48.97
C PRO A 73 71.38 49.33 49.00
N ALA A 74 72.41 49.46 48.17
CA ALA A 74 73.44 48.43 47.96
C ALA A 74 74.29 48.10 49.22
N ASP A 75 74.31 48.96 50.23
CA ASP A 75 75.00 48.79 51.51
C ASP A 75 74.17 48.04 52.58
N GLN A 76 72.91 47.71 52.30
CA GLN A 76 71.98 47.04 53.22
C GLN A 76 71.65 45.58 52.84
N GLU A 77 72.60 44.87 52.23
CA GLU A 77 72.52 43.46 51.83
C GLU A 77 71.89 42.54 52.88
N LYS A 78 72.43 42.59 54.11
CA LYS A 78 72.01 41.69 55.19
C LYS A 78 70.54 41.90 55.54
N GLN A 79 70.04 43.13 55.40
CA GLN A 79 68.66 43.47 55.71
C GLN A 79 67.68 42.96 54.64
N LEU A 80 68.07 43.00 53.36
CA LEU A 80 67.32 42.37 52.26
C LEU A 80 67.23 40.84 52.44
N GLN A 81 68.36 40.19 52.74
CA GLN A 81 68.41 38.74 52.98
C GLN A 81 67.54 38.33 54.18
N LEU A 82 67.57 39.12 55.26
CA LEU A 82 66.69 38.92 56.43
C LEU A 82 65.20 39.05 56.08
N ASN A 83 64.82 40.04 55.26
CA ASN A 83 63.44 40.24 54.83
C ASN A 83 62.95 39.11 53.90
N LEU A 84 63.78 38.69 52.94
CA LEU A 84 63.46 37.59 52.03
C LEU A 84 63.37 36.24 52.75
N ASN A 85 64.26 35.98 53.72
CA ASN A 85 64.14 34.80 54.57
C ASN A 85 62.88 34.84 55.45
N ARG A 86 62.51 36.01 56.00
CA ARG A 86 61.25 36.17 56.74
C ARG A 86 60.03 35.90 55.85
N MET A 87 60.05 36.38 54.61
CA MET A 87 59.00 36.11 53.62
C MET A 87 58.93 34.62 53.28
N ALA A 88 60.08 33.94 53.15
CA ALA A 88 60.15 32.50 52.94
C ALA A 88 59.59 31.69 54.10
N SER A 89 59.96 32.05 55.34
CA SER A 89 59.42 31.39 56.54
C SER A 89 57.91 31.57 56.68
N SER A 90 57.35 32.72 56.26
CA SER A 90 55.90 32.91 56.27
C SER A 90 55.14 32.02 55.26
N HIS A 91 55.84 31.51 54.24
CA HIS A 91 55.28 30.65 53.18
C HIS A 91 55.87 29.23 53.17
N GLU A 92 56.49 28.80 54.27
CA GLU A 92 57.21 27.51 54.37
C GLU A 92 56.31 26.30 54.03
N HIS A 93 55.03 26.36 54.40
CA HIS A 93 54.02 25.34 54.11
C HIS A 93 53.76 25.10 52.62
N ARG A 94 54.08 26.06 51.73
CA ARG A 94 53.94 25.94 50.27
C ARG A 94 55.24 25.55 49.57
N GLY A 95 56.28 25.20 50.35
CA GLY A 95 57.64 24.97 49.82
C GLY A 95 58.14 26.15 48.99
N TRP A 96 57.74 27.36 49.39
CA TRP A 96 58.04 28.60 48.69
C TRP A 96 59.52 28.94 48.81
N TYR A 97 60.11 29.45 47.73
CA TYR A 97 61.50 29.87 47.74
C TYR A 97 61.77 31.04 46.81
N VAL A 98 62.86 31.75 47.10
CA VAL A 98 63.43 32.78 46.21
C VAL A 98 64.89 32.47 45.92
N LYS A 99 65.30 32.65 44.66
CA LYS A 99 66.69 32.65 44.23
C LYS A 99 67.02 33.95 43.51
N LEU A 100 68.16 34.53 43.88
CA LEU A 100 68.79 35.66 43.18
C LEU A 100 69.88 35.10 42.26
N LEU A 101 69.80 35.43 40.99
CA LEU A 101 70.62 34.85 39.93
C LEU A 101 71.36 35.94 39.14
N ASN A 102 72.56 35.65 38.62
CA ASN A 102 73.28 36.53 37.70
C ASN A 102 72.71 36.46 36.26
N GLY A 103 73.28 37.25 35.34
CA GLY A 103 72.85 37.27 33.92
C GLY A 103 73.02 35.95 33.16
N GLU A 104 73.81 35.01 33.69
CA GLU A 104 74.00 33.66 33.14
C GLU A 104 73.08 32.61 33.82
N GLY A 105 72.29 33.02 34.82
CA GLY A 105 71.38 32.15 35.59
C GLY A 105 72.05 31.37 36.73
N GLU A 106 73.23 31.79 37.19
CA GLU A 106 73.93 31.23 38.36
C GLU A 106 73.43 31.81 39.67
N GLU A 107 73.30 30.93 40.67
CA GLU A 107 72.81 31.29 42.00
C GLU A 107 73.82 32.17 42.75
N ARG A 108 73.40 33.39 43.10
CA ARG A 108 74.15 34.31 43.95
C ARG A 108 73.70 34.21 45.39
N TRP A 109 72.40 34.00 45.59
CA TRP A 109 71.79 33.81 46.89
C TRP A 109 70.47 33.06 46.75
N ALA A 110 70.11 32.30 47.78
CA ALA A 110 68.81 31.66 47.88
C ALA A 110 68.35 31.66 49.33
N THR A 111 67.03 31.61 49.54
CA THR A 111 66.45 31.47 50.89
C THR A 111 66.95 30.20 51.57
N GLU A 112 67.07 30.21 52.90
CA GLU A 112 67.74 29.15 53.70
C GLU A 112 67.16 27.72 53.50
N HIS A 113 65.92 27.62 53.05
CA HIS A 113 65.23 26.35 52.72
C HIS A 113 64.87 26.21 51.23
N ALA A 114 65.52 26.99 50.35
CA ALA A 114 65.31 26.89 48.91
C ALA A 114 65.69 25.49 48.40
N ARG A 115 64.69 24.72 47.97
CA ARG A 115 64.86 23.50 47.17
C ARG A 115 64.17 23.72 45.83
N PRO A 116 64.77 23.35 44.68
CA PRO A 116 65.76 22.29 44.51
C PRO A 116 67.16 22.72 44.02
N LYS A 117 68.16 21.85 44.26
CA LYS A 117 69.52 21.87 43.69
C LYS A 117 69.55 21.25 42.27
N LEU A 118 68.63 21.68 41.39
CA LEU A 118 68.45 21.09 40.06
C LEU A 118 69.08 21.98 38.95
N PRO A 119 69.49 21.41 37.81
CA PRO A 119 70.15 22.13 36.71
C PRO A 119 69.23 23.18 36.06
N ARG A 120 69.85 24.22 35.46
CA ARG A 120 69.20 25.43 34.92
C ARG A 120 68.03 25.07 33.98
N PRO A 121 66.75 25.33 34.34
CA PRO A 121 65.67 25.26 33.37
C PRO A 121 65.86 26.40 32.35
N ASN A 122 65.75 26.09 31.06
CA ASN A 122 65.93 27.07 29.97
C ASN A 122 64.66 27.96 29.85
N ILE A 123 64.47 28.85 30.83
CA ILE A 123 63.33 29.78 30.87
C ILE A 123 63.72 31.01 30.07
N THR A 124 63.25 31.08 28.83
CA THR A 124 63.60 32.13 27.85
C THR A 124 62.70 33.37 27.91
N LYS A 125 61.64 33.37 28.73
CA LYS A 125 60.67 34.47 28.81
C LYS A 125 60.49 34.98 30.24
N ASP A 126 60.60 36.28 30.38
CA ASP A 126 60.25 37.04 31.58
C ASP A 126 58.78 36.76 31.96
N ARG A 127 58.52 36.35 33.20
CA ARG A 127 57.18 36.29 33.85
C ARG A 127 56.16 35.24 33.37
N THR A 128 56.55 34.14 32.73
CA THR A 128 55.60 33.04 32.44
C THR A 128 55.70 31.92 33.49
N PRO A 129 54.64 31.65 34.28
CA PRO A 129 54.65 30.53 35.23
C PRO A 129 54.85 29.20 34.50
N THR A 130 55.85 28.43 34.93
CA THR A 130 56.23 27.16 34.30
C THR A 130 56.31 26.06 35.34
N THR A 131 55.93 24.83 34.98
CA THR A 131 56.07 23.67 35.86
C THR A 131 57.37 22.95 35.54
N PHE A 132 58.19 22.69 36.55
CA PHE A 132 59.46 21.98 36.40
C PHE A 132 59.72 21.11 37.64
N GLU A 133 59.90 19.80 37.44
CA GLU A 133 60.31 18.84 38.49
C GLU A 133 59.48 18.94 39.78
N GLY A 134 58.16 19.08 39.63
CA GLY A 134 57.22 19.15 40.77
C GLY A 134 57.07 20.54 41.41
N TYR A 135 57.71 21.57 40.86
CA TYR A 135 57.56 22.95 41.29
C TYR A 135 56.89 23.80 40.21
N ARG A 136 56.11 24.79 40.64
CA ARG A 136 55.65 25.89 39.79
C ARG A 136 56.56 27.07 40.03
N ILE A 137 57.12 27.64 38.96
CA ILE A 137 58.19 28.65 39.03
C ILE A 137 57.89 29.85 38.14
N VAL A 138 58.23 31.04 38.63
CA VAL A 138 58.18 32.31 37.92
C VAL A 138 59.56 32.96 37.99
N GLN A 139 60.03 33.49 36.87
CA GLN A 139 61.30 34.23 36.79
C GLN A 139 61.01 35.66 36.35
N SER A 140 61.66 36.64 36.99
CA SER A 140 61.59 38.05 36.58
C SER A 140 62.98 38.65 36.45
N GLU A 141 63.19 39.54 35.48
CA GLU A 141 64.37 40.41 35.42
C GLU A 141 64.32 41.52 36.48
N VAL A 142 65.48 41.89 37.02
CA VAL A 142 65.65 42.98 37.97
C VAL A 142 66.90 43.81 37.61
N ASP A 143 66.78 45.14 37.66
CA ASP A 143 67.90 46.07 37.48
C ASP A 143 68.47 46.45 38.86
N ALA A 144 69.14 45.48 39.49
CA ALA A 144 69.69 45.66 40.82
C ALA A 144 71.16 46.12 40.73
N LYS A 145 71.53 47.20 41.43
CA LYS A 145 72.94 47.63 41.61
C LYS A 145 73.74 46.74 42.56
N PHE A 146 73.22 45.54 42.85
CA PHE A 146 73.62 44.66 43.92
C PHE A 146 74.31 43.41 43.36
N HIS A 147 75.60 43.24 43.66
CA HIS A 147 76.39 41.99 43.47
C HIS A 147 76.15 41.20 42.15
N ASP A 148 75.90 41.88 41.02
CA ASP A 148 75.67 41.29 39.69
C ASP A 148 74.42 40.38 39.60
N VAL A 149 73.38 40.67 40.40
CA VAL A 149 72.06 40.01 40.29
C VAL A 149 71.26 40.64 39.16
N LYS A 150 70.83 39.84 38.19
CA LYS A 150 69.99 40.29 37.05
C LYS A 150 68.64 39.60 36.96
N LEU A 151 68.47 38.48 37.67
CA LEU A 151 67.29 37.63 37.60
C LEU A 151 66.83 37.22 39.00
N ILE A 152 65.53 37.23 39.23
CA ILE A 152 64.89 36.67 40.41
C ILE A 152 64.05 35.47 40.01
N ARG A 153 64.06 34.41 40.83
CA ARG A 153 63.22 33.24 40.64
C ARG A 153 62.44 32.97 41.90
N VAL A 154 61.12 32.95 41.78
CA VAL A 154 60.18 32.58 42.84
C VAL A 154 59.54 31.25 42.46
N GLY A 155 59.38 30.34 43.41
CA GLY A 155 58.72 29.07 43.13
C GLY A 155 58.08 28.44 44.35
N ALA A 156 57.13 27.54 44.12
CA ALA A 156 56.41 26.78 45.13
C ALA A 156 56.20 25.33 44.69
N THR A 157 56.03 24.40 45.64
CA THR A 157 55.81 22.97 45.33
C THR A 157 54.37 22.69 44.88
N LEU A 158 54.21 21.77 43.93
CA LEU A 158 52.90 21.24 43.53
C LEU A 158 52.45 20.06 44.42
N SER A 159 53.25 19.61 45.38
CA SER A 159 52.92 18.44 46.22
C SER A 159 51.58 18.58 46.92
N GLN A 160 51.26 19.76 47.45
CA GLN A 160 50.00 20.01 48.15
C GLN A 160 48.79 19.99 47.18
N ILE A 161 48.92 20.62 46.02
CA ILE A 161 47.89 20.57 44.95
C ILE A 161 47.71 19.13 44.45
N ASN A 162 48.79 18.36 44.30
CA ASN A 162 48.73 16.96 43.87
C ASN A 162 48.05 16.07 44.92
N GLU A 163 48.30 16.31 46.22
CA GLU A 163 47.61 15.61 47.32
C GLU A 163 46.12 15.94 47.38
N ASP A 164 45.75 17.21 47.16
CA ASP A 164 44.37 17.66 47.06
C ASP A 164 43.65 17.04 45.85
N MET A 165 44.32 17.02 44.68
CA MET A 165 43.81 16.35 43.50
C MET A 165 43.67 14.83 43.71
N ALA A 166 44.59 14.18 44.42
CA ALA A 166 44.47 12.76 44.75
C ALA A 166 43.30 12.47 45.71
N ARG A 167 42.93 13.43 46.58
CA ARG A 167 41.70 13.34 47.39
C ARG A 167 40.46 13.45 46.51
N ILE A 168 40.43 14.42 45.59
CA ILE A 168 39.32 14.61 44.65
C ILE A 168 39.14 13.38 43.76
N ASP A 169 40.23 12.78 43.26
CA ASP A 169 40.19 11.58 42.42
C ASP A 169 39.52 10.40 43.12
N ARG A 170 39.75 10.22 44.42
CA ARG A 170 39.05 9.18 45.20
C ARG A 170 37.54 9.43 45.27
N TRP A 171 37.13 10.68 45.50
CA TRP A 171 35.70 11.03 45.54
C TRP A 171 35.02 10.91 44.18
N VAL A 172 35.70 11.31 43.11
CA VAL A 172 35.22 11.16 41.72
C VAL A 172 35.03 9.68 41.37
N LEU A 173 35.98 8.82 41.72
CA LEU A 173 35.88 7.37 41.48
C LEU A 173 34.73 6.72 42.26
N LEU A 174 34.53 7.13 43.53
CA LEU A 174 33.39 6.66 44.34
C LEU A 174 32.06 7.09 43.74
N ALA A 175 31.94 8.35 43.30
CA ALA A 175 30.74 8.87 42.66
C ALA A 175 30.45 8.16 41.32
N ALA A 176 31.48 7.94 40.49
CA ALA A 176 31.35 7.20 39.23
C ALA A 176 30.88 5.75 39.46
N GLY A 177 31.43 5.07 40.45
CA GLY A 177 30.99 3.73 40.84
C GLY A 177 29.52 3.68 41.30
N ALA A 178 29.08 4.66 42.09
CA ALA A 178 27.70 4.77 42.51
C ALA A 178 26.73 4.98 41.33
N VAL A 179 27.10 5.82 40.35
CA VAL A 179 26.29 6.04 39.14
C VAL A 179 26.19 4.78 38.29
N LEU A 180 27.30 4.06 38.08
CA LEU A 180 27.33 2.82 37.31
C LEU A 180 26.44 1.73 37.90
N LEU A 181 26.27 1.69 39.23
CA LEU A 181 25.40 0.74 39.92
C LEU A 181 23.92 1.17 39.92
N THR A 182 23.65 2.46 40.12
CA THR A 182 22.28 2.96 40.34
C THR A 182 21.54 3.30 39.04
N ALA A 183 22.24 3.71 37.98
CA ALA A 183 21.63 4.09 36.71
C ALA A 183 20.90 2.94 36.01
N PRO A 184 21.43 1.69 35.94
CA PRO A 184 20.70 0.56 35.37
C PRO A 184 19.42 0.22 36.16
N LEU A 185 19.47 0.29 37.49
CA LEU A 185 18.31 0.01 38.35
C LEU A 185 17.20 1.04 38.15
N CYS A 186 17.54 2.33 38.13
CA CYS A 186 16.58 3.40 37.88
C CYS A 186 16.03 3.34 36.44
N GLY A 187 16.88 3.07 35.46
CA GLY A 187 16.49 2.91 34.06
C GLY A 187 15.49 1.76 33.86
N TYR A 188 15.73 0.61 34.51
CA TYR A 188 14.82 -0.53 34.46
C TYR A 188 13.48 -0.25 35.16
N TRP A 189 13.50 0.42 36.32
CA TRP A 189 12.29 0.80 37.04
C TRP A 189 11.39 1.74 36.23
N LEU A 190 11.97 2.80 35.63
CA LEU A 190 11.25 3.74 34.75
C LEU A 190 10.68 3.04 33.51
N ALA A 191 11.47 2.21 32.85
CA ALA A 191 11.05 1.50 31.64
C ALA A 191 9.93 0.48 31.92
N SER A 192 9.96 -0.17 33.08
CA SER A 192 8.94 -1.14 33.49
C SER A 192 7.58 -0.47 33.70
N ARG A 193 7.57 0.70 34.37
CA ARG A 193 6.35 1.47 34.63
C ARG A 193 5.68 1.98 33.34
N ALA A 194 6.48 2.45 32.38
CA ALA A 194 5.98 2.91 31.08
C ALA A 194 5.42 1.76 30.23
N ALA A 195 6.11 0.61 30.19
CA ALA A 195 5.71 -0.51 29.36
C ALA A 195 4.49 -1.29 29.89
N GLU A 196 4.26 -1.30 31.20
CA GLU A 196 3.05 -1.89 31.81
C GLU A 196 1.79 -1.15 31.37
N THR A 197 1.87 0.17 31.29
CA THR A 197 0.79 1.05 30.85
C THR A 197 0.34 0.77 29.42
N ILE A 198 1.28 0.60 28.49
CA ILE A 198 0.99 0.29 27.09
C ILE A 198 0.41 -1.13 26.96
N GLY A 199 0.90 -2.08 27.77
CA GLY A 199 0.41 -3.46 27.75
C GLY A 199 -1.09 -3.59 28.06
N GLN A 200 -1.62 -2.76 28.96
CA GLN A 200 -3.04 -2.75 29.28
C GLN A 200 -3.90 -2.29 28.09
N ILE A 201 -3.50 -1.20 27.42
CA ILE A 201 -4.21 -0.67 26.25
C ILE A 201 -4.21 -1.70 25.11
N ILE A 202 -3.06 -2.33 24.82
CA ILE A 202 -2.95 -3.37 23.80
C ILE A 202 -3.84 -4.57 24.11
N THR A 203 -3.92 -4.97 25.39
CA THR A 203 -4.72 -6.14 25.81
C THR A 203 -6.22 -5.86 25.72
N THR A 204 -6.67 -4.65 26.01
CA THR A 204 -8.09 -4.27 25.84
C THR A 204 -8.42 -4.07 24.36
N ALA A 205 -7.53 -3.44 23.58
CA ALA A 205 -7.73 -3.27 22.15
C ALA A 205 -7.79 -4.61 21.40
N SER A 206 -6.98 -5.60 21.79
CA SER A 206 -7.02 -6.94 21.18
C SER A 206 -8.25 -7.78 21.55
N ARG A 207 -9.06 -7.32 22.52
CA ARG A 207 -10.34 -7.94 22.91
C ARG A 207 -11.54 -7.32 22.22
N LEU A 208 -11.39 -6.17 21.55
CA LEU A 208 -12.45 -5.53 20.80
C LEU A 208 -12.88 -6.43 19.63
N ARG A 209 -14.14 -6.88 19.68
CA ARG A 209 -14.78 -7.70 18.64
C ARG A 209 -16.12 -7.07 18.25
N PRO A 210 -16.64 -7.30 17.04
CA PRO A 210 -17.96 -6.79 16.62
C PRO A 210 -19.11 -7.20 17.56
N SER A 211 -18.96 -8.29 18.32
CA SER A 211 -19.94 -8.78 19.30
C SER A 211 -19.85 -8.15 20.69
N HIS A 212 -18.81 -7.34 20.97
CA HIS A 212 -18.53 -6.72 22.28
C HIS A 212 -18.03 -5.29 22.10
N LEU A 213 -18.71 -4.48 21.29
CA LEU A 213 -18.39 -3.06 21.10
C LEU A 213 -18.74 -2.18 22.32
N ASP A 214 -19.23 -2.79 23.40
CA ASP A 214 -19.63 -2.12 24.64
C ASP A 214 -18.43 -1.91 25.59
N GLU A 215 -17.34 -2.64 25.37
CA GLU A 215 -16.13 -2.53 26.20
C GLU A 215 -15.41 -1.21 25.88
N ARG A 216 -15.18 -0.38 26.89
CA ARG A 216 -14.53 0.93 26.75
C ARG A 216 -13.11 0.87 27.32
N LEU A 217 -12.20 1.63 26.72
CA LEU A 217 -10.90 1.88 27.31
C LEU A 217 -11.09 2.73 28.57
N SER A 218 -10.53 2.27 29.69
CA SER A 218 -10.55 2.99 30.96
C SER A 218 -9.73 4.28 30.86
N ILE A 219 -10.37 5.41 31.14
CA ILE A 219 -9.72 6.73 31.25
C ILE A 219 -9.19 6.89 32.67
N ARG A 220 -7.92 7.30 32.81
CA ARG A 220 -7.22 7.35 34.11
C ARG A 220 -7.44 8.67 34.83
N GLY A 221 -7.80 9.73 34.12
CA GLY A 221 -7.98 11.07 34.67
C GLY A 221 -6.66 11.79 34.95
N THR A 222 -5.58 11.37 34.29
CA THR A 222 -4.26 12.03 34.33
C THR A 222 -4.19 13.20 33.36
N GLY A 223 -5.03 13.22 32.31
CA GLY A 223 -5.09 14.30 31.31
C GLY A 223 -3.87 14.33 30.39
N ASP A 224 -3.18 13.20 30.25
CA ASP A 224 -2.02 13.03 29.36
C ASP A 224 -2.43 12.50 27.98
N GLU A 225 -1.45 12.32 27.10
CA GLU A 225 -1.66 11.85 25.72
C GLU A 225 -2.29 10.45 25.65
N LEU A 226 -2.20 9.65 26.71
CA LEU A 226 -2.79 8.32 26.76
C LEU A 226 -4.28 8.38 27.09
N ASP A 227 -4.71 9.32 27.94
CA ASP A 227 -6.14 9.61 28.16
C ASP A 227 -6.78 10.18 26.88
N LEU A 228 -6.10 11.09 26.17
CA LEU A 228 -6.58 11.61 24.88
C LEU A 228 -6.72 10.49 23.83
N LEU A 229 -5.78 9.55 23.80
CA LEU A 229 -5.86 8.37 22.92
C LEU A 229 -7.03 7.46 23.29
N ALA A 230 -7.25 7.21 24.59
CA ALA A 230 -8.37 6.40 25.06
C ALA A 230 -9.73 7.05 24.72
N GLU A 231 -9.86 8.36 24.89
CA GLU A 231 -11.05 9.13 24.49
C GLU A 231 -11.29 9.07 22.99
N THR A 232 -10.24 9.26 22.19
CA THR A 232 -10.34 9.21 20.73
C THR A 232 -10.80 7.82 20.26
N ILE A 233 -10.23 6.75 20.81
CA ILE A 233 -10.64 5.38 20.47
C ILE A 233 -12.07 5.10 20.93
N ASN A 234 -12.46 5.52 22.14
CA ASN A 234 -13.84 5.37 22.61
C ASN A 234 -14.84 6.11 21.70
N SER A 235 -14.50 7.32 21.24
CA SER A 235 -15.33 8.07 20.28
C SER A 235 -15.44 7.38 18.92
N LEU A 236 -14.35 6.78 18.43
CA LEU A 236 -14.39 5.97 17.21
C LEU A 236 -15.28 4.72 17.39
N LEU A 237 -15.20 4.06 18.55
CA LEU A 237 -16.08 2.93 18.88
C LEU A 237 -17.56 3.34 18.91
N ASP A 238 -17.89 4.51 19.46
CA ASP A 238 -19.26 5.03 19.46
C ASP A 238 -19.77 5.29 18.04
N ARG A 239 -18.93 5.85 17.15
CA ARG A 239 -19.28 6.06 15.73
C ARG A 239 -19.50 4.75 15.00
N ILE A 240 -18.64 3.75 15.23
CA ILE A 240 -18.75 2.42 14.61
C ILE A 240 -20.03 1.73 15.09
N ALA A 241 -20.32 1.76 16.40
CA ALA A 241 -21.53 1.16 16.96
C ALA A 241 -22.80 1.81 16.39
N ALA A 242 -22.83 3.15 16.29
CA ALA A 242 -23.94 3.88 15.67
C ALA A 242 -24.13 3.48 14.20
N TYR A 243 -23.03 3.39 13.43
CA TYR A 243 -23.08 2.99 12.01
C TYR A 243 -23.60 1.56 11.82
N ILE A 244 -23.14 0.62 12.64
CA ILE A 244 -23.58 -0.79 12.60
C ILE A 244 -25.07 -0.90 12.90
N ASN A 245 -25.59 -0.15 13.87
CA ASN A 245 -27.01 -0.16 14.21
C ASN A 245 -27.88 0.37 13.06
N VAL A 246 -27.49 1.49 12.44
CA VAL A 246 -28.19 2.03 11.25
C VAL A 246 -28.23 1.01 10.11
N LYS A 247 -27.11 0.31 9.85
CA LYS A 247 -27.04 -0.73 8.82
C LYS A 247 -27.96 -1.93 9.14
N ARG A 248 -28.02 -2.32 10.41
CA ARG A 248 -28.87 -3.44 10.87
C ARG A 248 -30.35 -3.12 10.70
N ASP A 249 -30.77 -1.92 11.08
CA ASP A 249 -32.16 -1.47 10.95
C ASP A 249 -32.57 -1.35 9.48
N PHE A 250 -31.67 -0.87 8.61
CA PHE A 250 -31.88 -0.85 7.17
C PHE A 250 -32.12 -2.24 6.59
N LEU A 251 -31.26 -3.22 6.91
CA LEU A 251 -31.40 -4.59 6.43
C LEU A 251 -32.70 -5.24 6.92
N ALA A 252 -33.09 -4.99 8.18
CA ALA A 252 -34.32 -5.52 8.74
C ALA A 252 -35.56 -4.97 8.02
N ASN A 253 -35.60 -3.65 7.77
CA ASN A 253 -36.71 -3.00 7.07
C ASN A 253 -36.77 -3.40 5.59
N ALA A 254 -35.64 -3.46 4.90
CA ALA A 254 -35.57 -3.92 3.51
C ALA A 254 -36.06 -5.37 3.38
N ALA A 255 -35.65 -6.27 4.29
CA ALA A 255 -36.13 -7.64 4.29
C ALA A 255 -37.65 -7.74 4.54
N HIS A 256 -38.21 -6.85 5.36
CA HIS A 256 -39.66 -6.79 5.59
C HIS A 256 -40.41 -6.32 4.33
N GLU A 257 -39.97 -5.24 3.70
CA GLU A 257 -40.59 -4.69 2.50
C GLU A 257 -40.47 -5.60 1.28
N LEU A 258 -39.41 -6.40 1.15
CA LEU A 258 -39.28 -7.42 0.11
C LEU A 258 -40.20 -8.63 0.35
N ARG A 259 -40.47 -8.97 1.62
CA ARG A 259 -41.28 -10.15 1.97
C ARG A 259 -42.75 -9.95 1.62
N THR A 260 -43.27 -8.73 1.73
CA THR A 260 -44.67 -8.39 1.43
C THR A 260 -45.10 -8.75 0.00
N PRO A 261 -44.47 -8.21 -1.07
CA PRO A 261 -44.85 -8.55 -2.45
C PRO A 261 -44.56 -10.02 -2.78
N LEU A 262 -43.47 -10.60 -2.23
CA LEU A 262 -43.16 -12.01 -2.42
C LEU A 262 -44.23 -12.94 -1.82
N ALA A 263 -44.80 -12.56 -0.66
CA ALA A 263 -45.90 -13.29 -0.04
C ALA A 263 -47.21 -13.13 -0.84
N ALA A 264 -47.47 -11.94 -1.41
CA ALA A 264 -48.62 -11.70 -2.27
C ALA A 264 -48.55 -12.54 -3.57
N ILE A 265 -47.41 -12.52 -4.27
CA ILE A 265 -47.15 -13.37 -5.45
C ILE A 265 -47.40 -14.84 -5.10
N ARG A 266 -46.83 -15.31 -3.98
CA ARG A 266 -47.01 -16.70 -3.55
C ARG A 266 -48.49 -17.01 -3.27
N SER A 267 -49.20 -16.12 -2.59
CA SER A 267 -50.63 -16.28 -2.30
C SER A 267 -51.45 -16.34 -3.58
N SER A 268 -51.22 -15.45 -4.56
CA SER A 268 -51.96 -15.45 -5.83
C SER A 268 -51.71 -16.72 -6.64
N VAL A 269 -50.48 -17.24 -6.64
CA VAL A 269 -50.14 -18.52 -7.28
C VAL A 269 -50.75 -19.72 -6.54
N GLU A 270 -50.71 -19.74 -5.21
CA GLU A 270 -51.36 -20.78 -4.40
C GLU A 270 -52.87 -20.80 -4.61
N VAL A 271 -53.49 -19.62 -4.67
CA VAL A 271 -54.90 -19.46 -5.03
C VAL A 271 -55.13 -20.07 -6.40
N ALA A 272 -54.39 -19.64 -7.45
CA ALA A 272 -54.52 -20.15 -8.82
C ALA A 272 -54.45 -21.69 -8.91
N LEU A 273 -53.60 -22.34 -8.12
CA LEU A 273 -53.39 -23.80 -8.13
C LEU A 273 -54.45 -24.61 -7.36
N ASN A 274 -55.17 -24.01 -6.42
CA ASN A 274 -56.03 -24.74 -5.48
C ASN A 274 -57.44 -25.11 -6.00
N ALA A 275 -57.90 -24.56 -7.13
CA ALA A 275 -59.21 -24.86 -7.71
C ALA A 275 -59.25 -24.54 -9.21
N GLU A 276 -60.09 -25.27 -9.96
CA GLU A 276 -60.42 -24.93 -11.34
C GLU A 276 -61.18 -23.59 -11.38
N ARG A 277 -60.73 -22.68 -12.25
CA ARG A 277 -61.29 -21.34 -12.44
C ARG A 277 -61.56 -21.05 -13.91
N SER A 278 -62.34 -20.02 -14.17
CA SER A 278 -62.54 -19.52 -15.53
C SER A 278 -61.28 -18.84 -16.08
N SER A 279 -61.18 -18.74 -17.41
CA SER A 279 -60.04 -18.06 -18.06
C SER A 279 -59.88 -16.60 -17.60
N ALA A 280 -61.00 -15.89 -17.36
CA ALA A 280 -60.98 -14.51 -16.90
C ALA A 280 -60.40 -14.38 -15.48
N GLU A 281 -60.73 -15.29 -14.57
CA GLU A 281 -60.19 -15.28 -13.20
C GLU A 281 -58.69 -15.63 -13.16
N TYR A 282 -58.20 -16.44 -14.11
CA TYR A 282 -56.76 -16.66 -14.26
C TYR A 282 -56.04 -15.43 -14.81
N GLU A 283 -56.65 -14.73 -15.77
CA GLU A 283 -56.10 -13.47 -16.29
C GLU A 283 -55.97 -12.42 -15.19
N ASP A 284 -57.00 -12.25 -14.36
CA ASP A 284 -56.98 -11.33 -13.21
C ASP A 284 -55.84 -11.68 -12.22
N LEU A 285 -55.69 -12.96 -11.85
CA LEU A 285 -54.61 -13.41 -10.96
C LEU A 285 -53.20 -13.22 -11.56
N MET A 286 -53.06 -13.36 -12.88
CA MET A 286 -51.78 -13.10 -13.56
C MET A 286 -51.46 -11.61 -13.60
N VAL A 287 -52.47 -10.74 -13.74
CA VAL A 287 -52.30 -9.29 -13.63
C VAL A 287 -51.81 -8.93 -12.22
N ASP A 288 -52.42 -9.48 -11.17
CA ASP A 288 -51.98 -9.26 -9.77
C ASP A 288 -50.50 -9.67 -9.58
N VAL A 289 -50.08 -10.82 -10.14
CA VAL A 289 -48.68 -11.27 -10.04
C VAL A 289 -47.71 -10.34 -10.78
N ILE A 290 -48.11 -9.81 -11.95
CA ILE A 290 -47.29 -8.85 -12.71
C ILE A 290 -47.17 -7.53 -11.95
N GLU A 291 -48.24 -7.04 -11.34
CA GLU A 291 -48.23 -5.81 -10.53
C GLU A 291 -47.26 -5.94 -9.34
N GLU A 292 -47.31 -7.07 -8.62
CA GLU A 292 -46.40 -7.33 -7.50
C GLU A 292 -44.93 -7.50 -7.94
N CYS A 293 -44.68 -8.10 -9.11
CA CYS A 293 -43.34 -8.16 -9.70
C CYS A 293 -42.80 -6.76 -10.05
N GLY A 294 -43.63 -5.89 -10.61
CA GLY A 294 -43.25 -4.50 -10.91
C GLY A 294 -42.98 -3.68 -9.64
N ALA A 295 -43.76 -3.91 -8.57
CA ALA A 295 -43.51 -3.31 -7.26
C ALA A 295 -42.16 -3.76 -6.67
N LEU A 296 -41.83 -5.06 -6.79
CA LEU A 296 -40.56 -5.62 -6.34
C LEU A 296 -39.36 -5.04 -7.12
N GLU A 297 -39.46 -4.93 -8.45
CA GLU A 297 -38.44 -4.31 -9.28
C GLU A 297 -38.17 -2.86 -8.87
N THR A 298 -39.24 -2.08 -8.64
CA THR A 298 -39.14 -0.70 -8.17
C THR A 298 -38.43 -0.61 -6.82
N LEU A 299 -38.77 -1.50 -5.87
CA LEU A 299 -38.15 -1.54 -4.55
C LEU A 299 -36.65 -1.89 -4.63
N VAL A 300 -36.28 -2.89 -5.43
CA VAL A 300 -34.87 -3.30 -5.60
C VAL A 300 -34.05 -2.17 -6.22
N ASN A 301 -34.55 -1.52 -7.27
CA ASN A 301 -33.87 -0.39 -7.90
C ASN A 301 -33.71 0.80 -6.93
N GLN A 302 -34.70 1.05 -6.07
CA GLN A 302 -34.63 2.07 -5.03
C GLN A 302 -33.57 1.74 -3.96
N LEU A 303 -33.46 0.47 -3.55
CA LEU A 303 -32.43 0.03 -2.60
C LEU A 303 -31.02 0.09 -3.20
N LEU A 304 -30.87 -0.28 -4.48
CA LEU A 304 -29.60 -0.17 -5.21
C LEU A 304 -29.15 1.28 -5.33
N LEU A 305 -30.03 2.18 -5.77
CA LEU A 305 -29.72 3.61 -5.87
C LEU A 305 -29.34 4.20 -4.51
N LEU A 306 -30.04 3.81 -3.44
CA LEU A 306 -29.69 4.23 -2.09
C LEU A 306 -28.28 3.73 -1.69
N SER A 307 -27.97 2.45 -1.95
CA SER A 307 -26.65 1.87 -1.71
C SER A 307 -25.53 2.55 -2.53
N GLU A 308 -25.80 2.92 -3.77
CA GLU A 308 -24.87 3.65 -4.65
C GLU A 308 -24.61 5.06 -4.13
N THR A 309 -25.62 5.72 -3.55
CA THR A 309 -25.47 7.06 -2.98
C THR A 309 -24.84 7.07 -1.58
N GLU A 310 -24.98 6.01 -0.78
CA GLU A 310 -24.42 5.94 0.59
C GLU A 310 -22.96 5.49 0.63
N ALA A 311 -22.51 4.74 -0.37
CA ALA A 311 -21.09 4.54 -0.55
C ALA A 311 -20.48 5.86 -1.01
N GLU A 312 -19.47 6.37 -0.31
CA GLU A 312 -18.58 7.43 -0.80
C GLU A 312 -17.76 6.89 -2.00
N LEU A 313 -18.47 6.46 -3.05
CA LEU A 313 -17.89 6.01 -4.30
C LEU A 313 -17.27 7.23 -4.98
N PRO A 314 -16.06 7.09 -5.54
CA PRO A 314 -15.42 8.18 -6.27
C PRO A 314 -16.36 8.65 -7.37
N ALA A 315 -16.56 9.98 -7.43
CA ALA A 315 -17.44 10.68 -8.35
C ALA A 315 -17.30 10.19 -9.80
N ALA A 316 -18.10 9.19 -10.17
CA ALA A 316 -18.20 8.73 -11.54
C ALA A 316 -19.01 9.77 -12.33
N LYS A 317 -18.30 10.54 -13.16
CA LYS A 317 -18.81 11.41 -14.24
C LYS A 317 -20.00 12.30 -13.85
N PHE A 318 -19.77 13.29 -12.99
CA PHE A 318 -20.66 14.46 -13.00
C PHE A 318 -20.46 15.21 -14.32
N GLU A 319 -21.57 15.49 -15.00
CA GLU A 319 -21.62 16.24 -16.25
C GLU A 319 -22.41 17.53 -16.03
N ARG A 320 -22.35 18.45 -17.00
CA ARG A 320 -23.18 19.65 -16.98
C ARG A 320 -24.61 19.25 -17.34
N VAL A 321 -25.54 19.39 -16.39
CA VAL A 321 -26.96 19.06 -16.55
C VAL A 321 -27.78 20.35 -16.60
N ASP A 322 -28.48 20.55 -17.70
CA ASP A 322 -29.46 21.62 -17.86
C ASP A 322 -30.76 21.25 -17.12
N LEU A 323 -31.10 22.02 -16.08
CA LEU A 323 -32.30 21.82 -15.27
C LEU A 323 -33.58 22.26 -15.99
N ASN A 324 -33.51 23.22 -16.91
CA ASN A 324 -34.66 23.64 -17.70
C ASN A 324 -35.11 22.50 -18.63
N ASP A 325 -34.18 21.88 -19.36
CA ASP A 325 -34.46 20.69 -20.19
C ASP A 325 -35.02 19.52 -19.35
N LEU A 326 -34.48 19.32 -18.14
CA LEU A 326 -34.93 18.28 -17.23
C LEU A 326 -36.38 18.50 -16.76
N VAL A 327 -36.72 19.73 -16.37
CA VAL A 327 -38.05 20.10 -15.87
C VAL A 327 -39.10 20.04 -16.96
N MET A 328 -38.82 20.59 -18.15
CA MET A 328 -39.77 20.57 -19.26
C MET A 328 -40.12 19.13 -19.66
N LYS A 329 -39.12 18.25 -19.79
CA LYS A 329 -39.34 16.83 -20.08
C LYS A 329 -40.09 16.11 -18.96
N GLY A 330 -39.81 16.44 -17.70
CA GLY A 330 -40.52 15.85 -16.56
C GLY A 330 -42.00 16.25 -16.53
N VAL A 331 -42.31 17.53 -16.76
CA VAL A 331 -43.67 18.05 -16.83
C VAL A 331 -44.44 17.41 -18.00
N ASP A 332 -43.84 17.32 -19.18
CA ASP A 332 -44.46 16.67 -20.35
C ASP A 332 -44.79 15.20 -20.04
N MET A 333 -43.86 14.47 -19.42
CA MET A 333 -44.05 13.06 -19.07
C MET A 333 -45.19 12.84 -18.06
N PHE A 334 -45.31 13.70 -17.04
CA PHE A 334 -46.35 13.58 -16.01
C PHE A 334 -47.68 14.23 -16.38
N SER A 335 -47.76 14.99 -17.49
CA SER A 335 -48.99 15.69 -17.90
C SER A 335 -50.16 14.74 -18.12
N GLY A 336 -49.94 13.60 -18.79
CA GLY A 336 -50.99 12.60 -19.01
C GLY A 336 -51.47 11.91 -17.72
N VAL A 337 -50.55 11.66 -16.77
CA VAL A 337 -50.87 11.07 -15.47
C VAL A 337 -51.67 12.06 -14.60
N ALA A 338 -51.31 13.34 -14.66
CA ALA A 338 -52.02 14.41 -13.97
C ALA A 338 -53.43 14.61 -14.55
N GLU A 339 -53.58 14.62 -15.88
CA GLU A 339 -54.88 14.75 -16.56
C GLU A 339 -55.82 13.59 -16.21
N ALA A 340 -55.32 12.35 -16.21
CA ALA A 340 -56.10 11.17 -15.81
C ALA A 340 -56.63 11.25 -14.36
N ARG A 341 -55.94 11.99 -13.48
CA ARG A 341 -56.36 12.25 -12.09
C ARG A 341 -57.12 13.56 -11.91
N GLY A 342 -57.30 14.34 -12.98
CA GLY A 342 -57.93 15.67 -12.95
C GLY A 342 -57.11 16.73 -12.20
N VAL A 343 -55.79 16.59 -12.14
CA VAL A 343 -54.86 17.55 -11.53
C VAL A 343 -54.23 18.40 -12.62
N LYS A 344 -54.19 19.72 -12.43
CA LYS A 344 -53.49 20.64 -13.36
C LYS A 344 -51.99 20.62 -13.08
N LEU A 345 -51.17 20.22 -14.04
CA LEU A 345 -49.70 20.29 -13.95
C LEU A 345 -49.18 21.40 -14.87
N ARG A 346 -48.36 22.31 -14.34
CA ARG A 346 -47.74 23.39 -15.13
C ARG A 346 -46.29 23.68 -14.71
N ALA A 347 -45.48 24.12 -15.66
CA ALA A 347 -44.21 24.78 -15.37
C ALA A 347 -44.47 26.26 -15.03
N GLY A 348 -43.96 26.73 -13.89
CA GLY A 348 -44.01 28.12 -13.47
C GLY A 348 -42.83 28.92 -14.03
N ARG A 349 -42.10 29.65 -13.17
CA ARG A 349 -40.84 30.29 -13.57
C ARG A 349 -39.75 29.22 -13.72
N VAL A 350 -39.14 29.12 -14.90
CA VAL A 350 -38.01 28.22 -15.17
C VAL A 350 -36.87 29.05 -15.76
N ASP A 351 -35.93 29.43 -14.91
CA ASP A 351 -34.71 30.12 -15.31
C ASP A 351 -33.74 29.13 -15.97
N ASP A 352 -32.95 29.58 -16.94
CA ASP A 352 -31.90 28.77 -17.57
C ASP A 352 -30.77 28.54 -16.56
N ALA A 353 -30.59 27.28 -16.16
CA ALA A 353 -29.70 26.91 -15.07
C ALA A 353 -29.04 25.55 -15.34
N ALA A 354 -27.71 25.54 -15.30
CA ALA A 354 -26.92 24.31 -15.38
C ALA A 354 -26.32 23.97 -14.02
N VAL A 355 -26.30 22.69 -13.67
CA VAL A 355 -25.65 22.15 -12.47
C VAL A 355 -24.68 21.05 -12.85
N THR A 356 -23.65 20.84 -12.04
CA THR A 356 -22.70 19.73 -12.23
C THR A 356 -23.24 18.50 -11.50
N GLY A 357 -23.56 17.43 -12.21
CA GLY A 357 -24.22 16.28 -11.61
C GLY A 357 -24.45 15.10 -12.53
N HIS A 358 -25.03 14.03 -11.99
CA HIS A 358 -25.43 12.86 -12.75
C HIS A 358 -26.87 13.02 -13.26
N ARG A 359 -27.05 13.17 -14.58
CA ARG A 359 -28.36 13.47 -15.20
C ARG A 359 -29.47 12.49 -14.81
N VAL A 360 -29.15 11.20 -14.69
CA VAL A 360 -30.12 10.16 -14.34
C VAL A 360 -30.60 10.33 -12.89
N HIS A 361 -29.70 10.68 -11.96
CA HIS A 361 -30.05 10.83 -10.55
C HIS A 361 -30.90 12.09 -10.32
N LEU A 362 -30.52 13.22 -10.94
CA LEU A 362 -31.30 14.45 -10.86
C LEU A 362 -32.69 14.29 -11.50
N ARG A 363 -32.79 13.53 -12.60
CA ARG A 363 -34.09 13.14 -13.18
C ARG A 363 -34.92 12.31 -12.22
N GLN A 364 -34.30 11.37 -11.49
CA GLN A 364 -34.99 10.55 -10.49
C GLN A 364 -35.54 11.41 -9.34
N VAL A 365 -34.79 12.41 -8.86
CA VAL A 365 -35.26 13.36 -7.86
C VAL A 365 -36.51 14.09 -8.35
N LEU A 366 -36.46 14.67 -9.56
CA LEU A 366 -37.60 15.37 -10.14
C LEU A 366 -38.82 14.45 -10.28
N ASN A 367 -38.63 13.24 -10.82
CA ASN A 367 -39.70 12.26 -11.01
C ASN A 367 -40.34 11.84 -9.68
N ASN A 368 -39.54 11.58 -8.65
CA ASN A 368 -40.05 11.20 -7.33
C ASN A 368 -40.86 12.34 -6.68
N LEU A 369 -40.43 13.60 -6.86
CA LEU A 369 -41.16 14.75 -6.34
C LEU A 369 -42.45 15.01 -7.11
N LEU A 370 -42.42 14.89 -8.44
CA LEU A 370 -43.60 15.03 -9.30
C LEU A 370 -44.63 13.94 -9.07
N ASP A 371 -44.20 12.67 -8.96
CA ASP A 371 -45.10 11.55 -8.64
C ASP A 371 -45.81 11.80 -7.32
N ASN A 372 -45.07 12.16 -6.27
CA ASN A 372 -45.66 12.50 -4.98
C ASN A 372 -46.64 13.68 -5.07
N ALA A 373 -46.27 14.76 -5.76
CA ALA A 373 -47.12 15.94 -5.91
C ALA A 373 -48.45 15.61 -6.61
N VAL A 374 -48.39 14.88 -7.73
CA VAL A 374 -49.59 14.46 -8.47
C VAL A 374 -50.42 13.44 -7.66
N LYS A 375 -49.74 12.56 -6.92
CA LYS A 375 -50.37 11.48 -6.16
C LYS A 375 -51.18 11.95 -4.96
N TYR A 376 -50.73 13.00 -4.28
CA TYR A 376 -51.34 13.53 -3.06
C TYR A 376 -52.17 14.80 -3.29
N THR A 377 -52.34 15.23 -4.54
CA THR A 377 -53.24 16.33 -4.92
C THR A 377 -54.62 15.81 -5.32
N PRO A 378 -55.72 16.31 -4.73
CA PRO A 378 -57.07 15.89 -5.10
C PRO A 378 -57.47 16.40 -6.50
N SER A 379 -58.48 15.78 -7.10
CA SER A 379 -59.02 16.19 -8.40
C SER A 379 -59.51 17.65 -8.36
N GLY A 380 -59.12 18.46 -9.35
CA GLY A 380 -59.32 19.91 -9.40
C GLY A 380 -58.18 20.74 -8.77
N GLY A 381 -57.22 20.09 -8.10
CA GLY A 381 -56.01 20.72 -7.57
C GLY A 381 -54.93 20.98 -8.62
N GLU A 382 -53.81 21.54 -8.18
CA GLU A 382 -52.75 22.02 -9.06
C GLU A 382 -51.34 21.70 -8.53
N VAL A 383 -50.45 21.35 -9.46
CA VAL A 383 -49.01 21.13 -9.23
C VAL A 383 -48.22 22.09 -10.14
N THR A 384 -47.30 22.85 -9.55
CA THR A 384 -46.42 23.79 -10.24
C THR A 384 -44.96 23.44 -9.99
N VAL A 385 -44.14 23.38 -11.05
CA VAL A 385 -42.67 23.21 -10.95
C VAL A 385 -41.96 24.51 -11.33
N GLU A 386 -41.01 24.96 -10.51
CA GLU A 386 -40.22 26.18 -10.75
C GLU A 386 -38.73 25.90 -10.64
N VAL A 387 -37.92 26.54 -11.49
CA VAL A 387 -36.46 26.63 -11.38
C VAL A 387 -36.09 28.10 -11.24
N ILE A 388 -35.49 28.46 -10.11
CA ILE A 388 -35.13 29.84 -9.78
C ILE A 388 -33.63 29.91 -9.52
N VAL A 389 -32.91 30.67 -10.32
CA VAL A 389 -31.47 30.94 -10.09
C VAL A 389 -31.33 31.98 -8.98
N ASP A 390 -30.51 31.67 -7.98
CA ASP A 390 -30.19 32.51 -6.82
C ASP A 390 -28.71 32.33 -6.49
N GLU A 391 -27.85 33.01 -7.26
CA GLU A 391 -26.39 32.81 -7.24
C GLU A 391 -25.81 32.84 -5.82
N PRO A 392 -24.97 31.85 -5.44
CA PRO A 392 -24.32 30.84 -6.29
C PRO A 392 -25.10 29.53 -6.47
N PHE A 393 -26.39 29.50 -6.14
CA PHE A 393 -27.22 28.28 -6.18
C PHE A 393 -28.39 28.38 -7.17
N VAL A 394 -29.00 27.24 -7.47
CA VAL A 394 -30.28 27.14 -8.15
C VAL A 394 -31.27 26.38 -7.28
N ARG A 395 -32.51 26.86 -7.23
CA ARG A 395 -33.60 26.26 -6.45
C ARG A 395 -34.65 25.66 -7.38
N LEU A 396 -34.78 24.35 -7.36
CA LEU A 396 -35.87 23.59 -7.98
C LEU A 396 -36.99 23.42 -6.95
N LYS A 397 -38.19 23.93 -7.26
CA LYS A 397 -39.38 23.83 -6.40
C LYS A 397 -40.45 22.99 -7.06
N VAL A 398 -41.03 22.07 -6.30
CA VAL A 398 -42.27 21.35 -6.68
C VAL A 398 -43.33 21.73 -5.65
N ILE A 399 -44.38 22.39 -6.13
CA ILE A 399 -45.45 22.99 -5.31
C ILE A 399 -46.76 22.29 -5.67
N ASP A 400 -47.44 21.71 -4.68
CA ASP A 400 -48.78 21.13 -4.84
C ASP A 400 -49.82 21.83 -3.97
N THR A 401 -51.10 21.63 -4.31
CA THR A 401 -52.26 22.06 -3.50
C THR A 401 -52.93 20.88 -2.78
N GLY A 402 -52.15 19.86 -2.41
CA GLY A 402 -52.63 18.63 -1.80
C GLY A 402 -53.00 18.73 -0.31
N ALA A 403 -53.16 17.56 0.32
CA ALA A 403 -53.62 17.45 1.72
C ALA A 403 -52.67 18.08 2.76
N GLY A 404 -51.40 18.29 2.41
CA GLY A 404 -50.38 18.82 3.31
C GLY A 404 -49.98 17.86 4.45
N MET A 405 -49.05 18.31 5.30
CA MET A 405 -48.47 17.53 6.41
C MET A 405 -48.35 18.36 7.69
N THR A 406 -48.41 17.69 8.85
CA THR A 406 -48.12 18.29 10.16
C THR A 406 -46.65 18.70 10.30
N ALA A 407 -46.32 19.54 11.29
CA ALA A 407 -44.94 19.93 11.57
C ALA A 407 -44.07 18.74 12.05
N GLU A 408 -44.69 17.77 12.73
CA GLU A 408 -44.02 16.55 13.22
C GLU A 408 -43.70 15.59 12.08
N GLU A 409 -44.64 15.39 11.13
CA GLU A 409 -44.40 14.59 9.92
C GLU A 409 -43.30 15.20 9.05
N GLN A 410 -43.22 16.53 8.94
CA GLN A 410 -42.19 17.23 8.16
C GLN A 410 -40.76 16.96 8.67
N GLN A 411 -40.58 16.68 9.96
CA GLN A 411 -39.26 16.36 10.54
C GLN A 411 -38.78 14.95 10.18
N HIS A 412 -39.72 14.02 9.93
CA HIS A 412 -39.44 12.60 9.72
C HIS A 412 -39.59 12.16 8.27
N ILE A 413 -40.07 13.04 7.38
CA ILE A 413 -40.47 12.68 6.01
C ILE A 413 -39.33 12.18 5.11
N PHE A 414 -38.09 12.50 5.45
CA PHE A 414 -36.88 12.03 4.76
C PHE A 414 -36.28 10.75 5.38
N GLN A 415 -36.85 10.24 6.48
CA GLN A 415 -36.42 8.96 7.06
C GLN A 415 -36.78 7.78 6.15
N ARG A 416 -35.90 6.79 6.08
CA ARG A 416 -36.09 5.60 5.25
C ARG A 416 -37.33 4.84 5.71
N PHE A 417 -38.15 4.41 4.76
CA PHE A 417 -39.40 3.66 5.00
C PHE A 417 -40.47 4.44 5.79
N PHE A 418 -40.27 5.73 6.04
CA PHE A 418 -41.26 6.55 6.72
C PHE A 418 -42.40 6.92 5.78
N ARG A 419 -43.64 6.89 6.29
CA ARG A 419 -44.84 7.33 5.57
C ARG A 419 -45.71 8.15 6.51
N ALA A 420 -46.04 9.37 6.11
CA ALA A 420 -46.92 10.27 6.85
C ALA A 420 -48.30 9.63 7.11
N GLU A 421 -48.83 9.82 8.32
CA GLU A 421 -50.13 9.26 8.73
C GLU A 421 -51.28 9.98 8.02
N SER A 422 -51.09 11.27 7.71
CA SER A 422 -51.96 12.08 6.86
C SER A 422 -52.14 11.47 5.46
N ALA A 423 -51.11 10.80 4.93
CA ALA A 423 -51.16 10.09 3.65
C ALA A 423 -51.85 8.71 3.73
N ARG A 424 -51.82 8.05 4.90
CA ARG A 424 -52.45 6.73 5.12
C ARG A 424 -53.96 6.84 5.35
N THR A 425 -54.42 7.89 6.03
CA THR A 425 -55.82 8.06 6.44
C THR A 425 -56.67 8.77 5.39
N ARG A 426 -56.11 9.72 4.63
CA ARG A 426 -56.89 10.58 3.70
C ARG A 426 -56.84 10.13 2.24
N SER A 427 -55.94 9.22 1.89
CA SER A 427 -55.83 8.59 0.56
C SER A 427 -55.71 7.05 0.66
N PRO A 428 -56.74 6.36 1.16
CA PRO A 428 -56.71 4.90 1.30
C PRO A 428 -56.58 4.22 -0.08
N GLY A 429 -55.58 3.35 -0.24
CA GLY A 429 -55.27 2.63 -1.50
C GLY A 429 -54.06 3.18 -2.27
N VAL A 430 -53.50 4.32 -1.86
CA VAL A 430 -52.35 4.95 -2.54
C VAL A 430 -51.04 4.46 -1.89
N GLY A 431 -50.52 3.32 -2.38
CA GLY A 431 -49.33 2.65 -1.85
C GLY A 431 -48.00 3.30 -2.25
N GLY A 432 -46.99 3.29 -1.36
CA GLY A 432 -45.62 3.75 -1.64
C GLY A 432 -44.64 3.21 -0.60
N THR A 433 -43.38 2.99 -0.98
CA THR A 433 -42.33 2.30 -0.20
C THR A 433 -41.75 3.13 0.95
N GLY A 434 -41.97 4.45 0.95
CA GLY A 434 -41.32 5.37 1.91
C GLY A 434 -39.83 5.61 1.67
N LEU A 435 -39.28 5.15 0.53
CA LEU A 435 -37.87 5.34 0.17
C LEU A 435 -37.63 6.52 -0.79
N GLY A 436 -38.66 6.97 -1.51
CA GLY A 436 -38.51 7.98 -2.56
C GLY A 436 -37.89 9.30 -2.08
N LEU A 437 -38.29 9.79 -0.90
CA LEU A 437 -37.79 11.06 -0.35
C LEU A 437 -36.41 10.92 0.32
N SER A 438 -36.12 9.78 0.97
CA SER A 438 -34.77 9.51 1.49
C SER A 438 -33.74 9.40 0.36
N ILE A 439 -34.13 8.82 -0.78
CA ILE A 439 -33.31 8.82 -2.01
C ILE A 439 -33.10 10.23 -2.53
N CYS A 440 -34.15 11.06 -2.56
CA CYS A 440 -34.00 12.46 -2.98
C CYS A 440 -32.99 13.21 -2.10
N GLN A 441 -33.04 13.01 -0.79
CA GLN A 441 -32.10 13.61 0.15
C GLN A 441 -30.66 13.13 -0.10
N SER A 442 -30.46 11.82 -0.25
CA SER A 442 -29.15 11.23 -0.51
C SER A 442 -28.54 11.72 -1.83
N VAL A 443 -29.34 11.71 -2.91
CA VAL A 443 -28.92 12.20 -4.23
C VAL A 443 -28.55 13.68 -4.15
N VAL A 444 -29.42 14.53 -3.59
CA VAL A 444 -29.18 15.98 -3.52
C VAL A 444 -27.94 16.29 -2.67
N HIS A 445 -27.74 15.59 -1.55
CA HIS A 445 -26.56 15.73 -0.72
C HIS A 445 -25.27 15.39 -1.47
N ASN A 446 -25.25 14.28 -2.23
CA ASN A 446 -24.10 13.89 -3.06
C ASN A 446 -23.80 14.88 -4.20
N HIS A 447 -24.77 15.72 -4.56
CA HIS A 447 -24.59 16.79 -5.55
C HIS A 447 -24.23 18.14 -4.89
N GLY A 448 -23.82 18.13 -3.61
CA GLY A 448 -23.44 19.33 -2.87
C GLY A 448 -24.62 20.26 -2.56
N GLY A 449 -25.84 19.73 -2.56
CA GLY A 449 -27.08 20.47 -2.35
C GLY A 449 -27.85 20.07 -1.09
N GLU A 450 -28.99 20.72 -0.89
CA GLU A 450 -29.92 20.45 0.21
C GLU A 450 -31.37 20.39 -0.26
N ILE A 451 -32.17 19.49 0.33
CA ILE A 451 -33.61 19.39 0.08
C ILE A 451 -34.40 19.74 1.34
N HIS A 452 -35.42 20.58 1.19
CA HIS A 452 -36.29 21.03 2.27
C HIS A 452 -37.76 20.85 1.88
N CYS A 453 -38.61 20.63 2.89
CA CYS A 453 -40.05 20.53 2.73
C CYS A 453 -40.74 21.60 3.58
N LYS A 454 -41.70 22.32 3.00
CA LYS A 454 -42.63 23.20 3.72
C LYS A 454 -44.04 22.82 3.35
N SER A 455 -44.83 22.38 4.33
CA SER A 455 -46.18 21.90 4.11
C SER A 455 -47.16 22.48 5.13
N PHE A 456 -48.40 22.68 4.72
CA PHE A 456 -49.49 23.08 5.60
C PHE A 456 -50.72 22.24 5.27
N ILE A 457 -51.39 21.74 6.30
CA ILE A 457 -52.61 20.94 6.16
C ILE A 457 -53.63 21.69 5.30
N ASP A 458 -54.17 21.00 4.29
CA ASP A 458 -55.16 21.46 3.31
C ASP A 458 -54.77 22.71 2.49
N ARG A 459 -53.47 23.04 2.46
CA ARG A 459 -52.89 24.08 1.59
C ARG A 459 -51.75 23.58 0.71
N GLY A 460 -51.45 22.27 0.77
CA GLY A 460 -50.44 21.60 -0.03
C GLY A 460 -49.01 21.68 0.49
N THR A 461 -48.09 21.13 -0.29
CA THR A 461 -46.66 20.99 0.04
C THR A 461 -45.78 21.70 -0.98
N THR A 462 -44.64 22.22 -0.50
CA THR A 462 -43.55 22.72 -1.33
C THR A 462 -42.26 22.01 -0.97
N PHE A 463 -41.74 21.21 -1.90
CA PHE A 463 -40.38 20.69 -1.83
C PHE A 463 -39.44 21.66 -2.54
N THR A 464 -38.33 22.02 -1.89
CA THR A 464 -37.29 22.91 -2.44
C THR A 464 -35.95 22.17 -2.43
N VAL A 465 -35.40 21.92 -3.61
CA VAL A 465 -34.06 21.37 -3.84
C VAL A 465 -33.13 22.50 -4.20
N THR A 466 -32.05 22.67 -3.45
CA THR A 466 -31.02 23.70 -3.68
C THR A 466 -29.75 23.02 -4.15
N LEU A 467 -29.23 23.38 -5.32
CA LEU A 467 -28.02 22.82 -5.92
C LEU A 467 -27.04 23.94 -6.28
N PRO A 468 -25.71 23.70 -6.24
CA PRO A 468 -24.72 24.68 -6.70
C PRO A 468 -24.82 24.86 -8.22
N LEU A 469 -24.77 26.12 -8.67
CA LEU A 469 -24.75 26.43 -10.10
C LEU A 469 -23.41 25.97 -10.71
N ALA A 470 -23.44 25.37 -11.91
CA ALA A 470 -22.23 25.03 -12.63
C ALA A 470 -21.54 26.32 -13.09
N GLU A 471 -20.23 26.45 -12.81
CA GLU A 471 -19.44 27.56 -13.33
C GLU A 471 -19.48 27.54 -14.87
N GLU A 472 -19.74 28.71 -15.50
CA GLU A 472 -19.59 28.80 -16.95
C GLU A 472 -18.15 28.48 -17.33
N PRO A 473 -17.91 27.75 -18.44
CA PRO A 473 -16.57 27.61 -19.00
C PRO A 473 -16.12 28.97 -19.51
N SER A 474 -15.56 29.77 -18.61
CA SER A 474 -14.99 31.05 -18.97
C SER A 474 -13.76 30.79 -19.85
N GLY A 475 -13.65 31.53 -20.96
CA GLY A 475 -12.51 31.51 -21.89
C GLY A 475 -11.20 32.05 -21.29
N LEU A 476 -10.94 31.76 -20.02
CA LEU A 476 -9.85 32.25 -19.19
C LEU A 476 -8.57 31.40 -19.32
N ASP A 477 -8.61 30.26 -20.03
CA ASP A 477 -7.42 29.50 -20.43
C ASP A 477 -6.57 30.19 -21.53
N LYS A 478 -6.87 31.45 -21.89
CA LYS A 478 -6.08 32.26 -22.83
C LYS A 478 -5.58 33.61 -22.29
N LEU A 479 -5.75 33.94 -21.01
CA LEU A 479 -5.39 35.27 -20.50
C LEU A 479 -4.83 35.23 -19.08
N PHE A 480 -3.63 34.69 -18.86
CA PHE A 480 -2.75 35.13 -17.77
C PHE A 480 -1.26 34.99 -18.15
N GLU A 481 -0.86 35.72 -19.21
CA GLU A 481 0.42 36.43 -19.18
C GLU A 481 0.22 37.78 -18.47
N ALA A 482 1.16 38.09 -17.58
CA ALA A 482 1.46 39.40 -16.98
C ALA A 482 0.45 40.00 -15.97
N ASN A 483 0.80 39.91 -14.69
CA ASN A 483 1.18 41.03 -13.81
C ASN A 483 1.39 40.44 -12.38
N GLY A 484 2.52 40.52 -11.70
CA GLY A 484 3.51 41.58 -11.70
C GLY A 484 3.39 42.46 -10.45
N LEU A 485 3.14 41.91 -9.24
CA LEU A 485 3.33 42.66 -7.97
C LEU A 485 3.37 41.82 -6.66
N THR A 486 3.22 40.50 -6.69
CA THR A 486 3.28 39.64 -5.47
C THR A 486 4.59 38.86 -5.29
N ARG A 487 5.67 39.24 -6.00
CA ARG A 487 6.96 38.53 -5.96
C ARG A 487 8.00 39.08 -4.98
N LEU A 488 7.75 40.16 -4.23
CA LEU A 488 8.78 40.74 -3.32
C LEU A 488 8.73 40.22 -1.87
N ALA A 489 7.59 39.69 -1.41
CA ALA A 489 7.48 39.12 -0.07
C ALA A 489 7.98 37.66 0.02
N SER A 490 7.96 36.91 -1.09
CA SER A 490 8.39 35.51 -1.14
C SER A 490 9.91 35.32 -1.14
N TRP A 491 10.68 36.34 -1.54
CA TRP A 491 12.14 36.25 -1.62
C TRP A 491 12.85 36.42 -0.27
N LEU A 492 12.22 37.10 0.70
CA LEU A 492 12.82 37.32 2.03
C LEU A 492 12.63 36.13 2.98
N VAL A 493 11.61 35.28 2.75
CA VAL A 493 11.43 34.01 3.49
C VAL A 493 12.30 32.89 2.91
N ALA A 494 12.56 32.92 1.60
CA ALA A 494 13.43 31.95 0.91
C ALA A 494 14.93 32.13 1.26
N LEU A 495 15.38 33.35 1.59
CA LEU A 495 16.79 33.58 1.91
C LEU A 495 17.18 33.16 3.34
N ALA A 496 16.22 33.13 4.28
CA ALA A 496 16.46 32.67 5.66
C ALA A 496 16.53 31.13 5.78
N THR A 497 15.94 30.40 4.83
CA THR A 497 16.00 28.93 4.76
C THR A 497 17.25 28.41 4.05
N LEU A 498 17.92 29.25 3.25
CA LEU A 498 19.08 28.87 2.43
C LEU A 498 20.42 28.84 3.19
N VAL A 499 20.49 29.38 4.41
CA VAL A 499 21.74 29.38 5.23
C VAL A 499 21.77 28.26 6.28
N ALA A 500 20.64 27.62 6.57
CA ALA A 500 20.58 26.47 7.49
C ALA A 500 20.71 25.10 6.79
N GLY A 501 20.60 25.05 5.46
CA GLY A 501 20.59 23.80 4.67
C GLY A 501 21.93 23.35 4.07
N ALA A 502 23.00 24.15 4.18
CA ALA A 502 24.24 23.92 3.42
C ALA A 502 25.20 22.86 4.00
N ALA A 503 24.79 22.08 5.03
CA ALA A 503 25.64 21.06 5.64
C ALA A 503 25.32 19.60 5.26
N VAL A 504 24.34 19.33 4.37
CA VAL A 504 24.09 17.97 3.86
C VAL A 504 23.79 17.98 2.37
N ALA A 505 24.75 18.45 1.56
CA ALA A 505 24.79 18.06 0.15
C ALA A 505 25.45 16.68 0.05
N ARG A 506 24.71 15.63 0.44
CA ARG A 506 25.03 14.27 0.02
C ARG A 506 24.69 14.24 -1.47
N ALA A 507 25.66 13.90 -2.32
CA ALA A 507 25.41 13.68 -3.74
C ALA A 507 24.21 12.74 -3.88
N GLN A 508 23.12 13.25 -4.43
CA GLN A 508 21.90 12.47 -4.61
C GLN A 508 22.16 11.53 -5.78
N GLU A 509 22.33 10.24 -5.51
CA GLU A 509 22.29 9.22 -6.56
C GLU A 509 21.00 9.44 -7.39
N PRO A 510 21.05 9.27 -8.72
CA PRO A 510 19.85 9.37 -9.54
C PRO A 510 18.78 8.45 -8.94
N ALA A 511 17.60 9.02 -8.65
CA ALA A 511 16.53 8.29 -7.97
C ALA A 511 16.08 7.11 -8.84
N ARG A 512 16.36 5.89 -8.37
CA ARG A 512 15.91 4.63 -9.01
C ARG A 512 14.36 4.63 -9.09
N PRO A 513 13.75 4.22 -10.21
CA PRO A 513 12.30 4.22 -10.34
C PRO A 513 11.69 3.10 -9.50
N ASN A 514 10.44 3.26 -9.06
CA ASN A 514 9.66 2.11 -8.60
C ASN A 514 9.32 1.22 -9.81
N VAL A 515 9.11 -0.07 -9.56
CA VAL A 515 8.69 -1.02 -10.58
C VAL A 515 7.42 -1.72 -10.09
N VAL A 516 6.36 -1.65 -10.89
CA VAL A 516 5.10 -2.39 -10.65
C VAL A 516 4.87 -3.31 -11.83
N LEU A 517 4.95 -4.61 -11.60
CA LEU A 517 4.61 -5.63 -12.58
C LEU A 517 3.21 -6.19 -12.26
N ILE A 518 2.23 -5.80 -13.06
CA ILE A 518 0.88 -6.37 -13.03
C ILE A 518 0.86 -7.59 -13.95
N TYR A 519 0.57 -8.75 -13.37
CA TYR A 519 0.70 -10.04 -14.02
C TYR A 519 -0.63 -10.80 -13.99
N ALA A 520 -1.37 -10.70 -15.09
CA ALA A 520 -2.64 -11.38 -15.29
C ALA A 520 -2.46 -12.91 -15.46
N ASP A 521 -3.56 -13.63 -15.32
CA ASP A 521 -3.59 -15.10 -15.38
C ASP A 521 -4.50 -15.54 -16.53
N ASP A 522 -3.95 -16.25 -17.53
CA ASP A 522 -4.64 -16.69 -18.75
C ASP A 522 -5.29 -15.57 -19.60
N LEU A 523 -4.79 -14.34 -19.53
CA LEU A 523 -5.25 -13.24 -20.38
C LEU A 523 -4.58 -13.30 -21.76
N GLY A 524 -5.38 -13.45 -22.80
CA GLY A 524 -4.94 -13.50 -24.17
C GLY A 524 -4.65 -12.14 -24.78
N TYR A 525 -3.88 -12.14 -25.87
CA TYR A 525 -3.51 -10.92 -26.60
C TYR A 525 -4.74 -10.12 -27.04
N GLY A 526 -5.79 -10.80 -27.50
CA GLY A 526 -7.03 -10.20 -28.00
C GLY A 526 -8.08 -9.92 -26.93
N ASP A 527 -7.82 -10.20 -25.64
CA ASP A 527 -8.78 -9.93 -24.58
C ASP A 527 -8.93 -8.44 -24.25
N VAL A 528 -7.86 -7.66 -24.40
CA VAL A 528 -7.84 -6.23 -24.07
C VAL A 528 -8.31 -5.37 -25.24
N SER A 529 -9.15 -4.36 -24.97
CA SER A 529 -9.76 -3.56 -26.05
C SER A 529 -8.73 -2.76 -26.86
N CYS A 530 -7.62 -2.34 -26.27
CA CYS A 530 -6.51 -1.72 -27.01
C CYS A 530 -5.86 -2.65 -28.06
N ASN A 531 -6.05 -3.97 -27.97
CA ASN A 531 -5.60 -4.95 -28.96
C ASN A 531 -6.71 -5.44 -29.89
N GLY A 532 -7.89 -4.82 -29.85
CA GLY A 532 -9.06 -5.20 -30.65
C GLY A 532 -10.05 -6.13 -29.92
N GLY A 533 -9.88 -6.32 -28.60
CA GLY A 533 -10.85 -7.05 -27.78
C GLY A 533 -12.23 -6.42 -27.75
N ALA A 534 -13.26 -7.26 -27.63
CA ALA A 534 -14.66 -6.83 -27.63
C ALA A 534 -15.13 -6.33 -26.24
N ILE A 535 -14.43 -6.76 -25.18
CA ILE A 535 -14.75 -6.41 -23.80
C ILE A 535 -14.04 -5.08 -23.46
N PRO A 536 -14.76 -4.07 -22.96
CA PRO A 536 -14.13 -2.79 -22.60
C PRO A 536 -13.13 -2.94 -21.45
N THR A 537 -11.89 -2.51 -21.68
CA THR A 537 -10.83 -2.42 -20.66
C THR A 537 -10.29 -0.99 -20.54
N PRO A 538 -11.10 -0.03 -20.04
CA PRO A 538 -10.75 1.40 -20.09
C PRO A 538 -9.50 1.80 -19.29
N ASN A 539 -9.17 1.10 -18.19
CA ASN A 539 -7.97 1.39 -17.40
C ASN A 539 -6.70 0.83 -18.06
N ILE A 540 -6.78 -0.38 -18.62
CA ILE A 540 -5.70 -0.97 -19.41
C ILE A 540 -5.49 -0.15 -20.70
N ASP A 541 -6.56 0.29 -21.36
CA ASP A 541 -6.46 1.17 -22.52
C ASP A 541 -5.85 2.53 -22.17
N LYS A 542 -6.15 3.05 -20.98
CA LYS A 542 -5.51 4.27 -20.47
C LYS A 542 -4.03 4.03 -20.22
N LEU A 543 -3.65 2.87 -19.69
CA LEU A 543 -2.24 2.49 -19.51
C LEU A 543 -1.51 2.46 -20.86
N ALA A 544 -2.13 1.86 -21.89
CA ALA A 544 -1.60 1.82 -23.26
C ALA A 544 -1.43 3.22 -23.86
N ARG A 545 -2.48 4.06 -23.82
CA ARG A 545 -2.42 5.46 -24.32
C ARG A 545 -1.39 6.33 -23.59
N GLN A 546 -0.96 5.94 -22.40
CA GLN A 546 0.03 6.67 -21.59
C GLN A 546 1.42 6.05 -21.66
N GLY A 547 1.62 5.03 -22.48
CA GLY A 547 2.88 4.31 -22.58
C GLY A 547 3.07 3.66 -23.95
N LEU A 548 3.79 2.55 -23.92
CA LEU A 548 4.17 1.74 -25.07
C LEU A 548 3.45 0.41 -25.04
N ARG A 549 2.78 0.06 -26.12
CA ARG A 549 2.08 -1.23 -26.30
C ARG A 549 2.87 -2.13 -27.24
N PHE A 550 3.15 -3.36 -26.82
CA PHE A 550 3.88 -4.31 -27.64
C PHE A 550 2.95 -5.15 -28.50
N THR A 551 3.35 -5.32 -29.76
CA THR A 551 2.77 -6.24 -30.73
C THR A 551 3.72 -7.38 -31.08
N ASP A 552 4.77 -7.65 -30.29
CA ASP A 552 5.51 -8.93 -30.32
C ASP A 552 6.11 -9.36 -28.97
N ALA A 553 5.27 -9.42 -27.94
CA ALA A 553 5.65 -9.87 -26.60
C ALA A 553 5.15 -11.29 -26.26
N HIS A 554 6.02 -12.06 -25.60
CA HIS A 554 5.78 -13.47 -25.28
C HIS A 554 6.12 -13.83 -23.84
N ALA A 555 5.26 -14.65 -23.24
CA ALA A 555 5.60 -15.48 -22.11
C ALA A 555 6.52 -16.64 -22.53
N SER A 556 7.31 -17.16 -21.60
CA SER A 556 8.26 -18.25 -21.91
C SER A 556 7.56 -19.58 -22.20
N ALA A 557 6.43 -19.83 -21.54
CA ALA A 557 5.67 -21.07 -21.64
C ALA A 557 4.16 -20.78 -21.81
N PRO A 558 3.36 -21.72 -22.31
CA PRO A 558 1.92 -21.56 -22.44
C PRO A 558 1.16 -22.00 -21.18
N THR A 559 1.82 -21.98 -20.01
CA THR A 559 1.22 -22.37 -18.71
C THR A 559 1.87 -21.59 -17.55
N CYS A 560 1.14 -21.48 -16.43
CA CYS A 560 1.44 -20.53 -15.35
C CYS A 560 2.80 -20.75 -14.66
N THR A 561 3.05 -21.92 -14.06
CA THR A 561 4.28 -22.20 -13.28
C THR A 561 5.57 -21.95 -14.09
N PRO A 562 5.76 -22.54 -15.28
CA PRO A 562 7.01 -22.37 -16.01
C PRO A 562 7.23 -20.91 -16.47
N SER A 563 6.18 -20.18 -16.87
CA SER A 563 6.31 -18.76 -17.21
C SER A 563 6.73 -17.92 -16.01
N ARG A 564 6.09 -18.13 -14.85
CA ARG A 564 6.44 -17.44 -13.58
C ARG A 564 7.86 -17.76 -13.14
N PHE A 565 8.27 -19.02 -13.26
CA PHE A 565 9.64 -19.44 -12.97
C PHE A 565 10.64 -18.72 -13.88
N ALA A 566 10.40 -18.70 -15.19
CA ALA A 566 11.30 -18.08 -16.15
C ALA A 566 11.39 -16.57 -15.99
N LEU A 567 10.26 -15.90 -15.73
CA LEU A 567 10.21 -14.46 -15.46
C LEU A 567 11.04 -14.10 -14.22
N LEU A 568 10.85 -14.82 -13.10
CA LEU A 568 11.53 -14.48 -11.86
C LEU A 568 13.00 -14.90 -11.83
N THR A 569 13.38 -15.99 -12.50
CA THR A 569 14.76 -16.51 -12.45
C THR A 569 15.62 -16.06 -13.63
N GLY A 570 15.00 -15.60 -14.72
CA GLY A 570 15.68 -15.38 -16.00
C GLY A 570 16.20 -16.68 -16.63
N GLN A 571 15.59 -17.82 -16.31
CA GLN A 571 15.98 -19.14 -16.79
C GLN A 571 14.76 -19.89 -17.33
N TYR A 572 14.86 -20.45 -18.53
CA TYR A 572 13.82 -21.31 -19.07
C TYR A 572 13.54 -22.51 -18.15
N ALA A 573 12.26 -22.83 -17.97
CA ALA A 573 11.79 -23.81 -17.02
C ALA A 573 12.25 -25.23 -17.35
N PHE A 574 12.37 -25.60 -18.63
CA PHE A 574 12.88 -26.91 -19.07
C PHE A 574 14.32 -27.20 -18.59
N ARG A 575 15.09 -26.20 -18.17
CA ARG A 575 16.45 -26.40 -17.62
C ARG A 575 16.45 -27.01 -16.23
N GLN A 576 15.31 -26.93 -15.52
CA GLN A 576 15.15 -27.50 -14.20
C GLN A 576 14.00 -28.51 -14.17
N PRO A 577 14.20 -29.74 -13.68
CA PRO A 577 13.11 -30.70 -13.52
C PRO A 577 12.12 -30.23 -12.43
N GLY A 578 10.84 -30.58 -12.59
CA GLY A 578 9.80 -30.27 -11.61
C GLY A 578 9.20 -28.86 -11.72
N THR A 579 9.41 -28.18 -12.85
CA THR A 579 8.88 -26.83 -13.14
C THR A 579 7.58 -26.83 -13.96
N GLY A 580 6.93 -28.00 -14.11
CA GLY A 580 5.60 -28.12 -14.71
C GLY A 580 4.50 -27.56 -13.79
N ILE A 581 3.23 -27.65 -14.21
CA ILE A 581 2.09 -27.15 -13.43
C ILE A 581 2.05 -27.82 -12.05
N LEU A 582 2.13 -27.01 -10.99
CA LEU A 582 2.22 -27.51 -9.62
C LEU A 582 0.85 -27.67 -8.95
N PRO A 583 0.66 -28.70 -8.10
CA PRO A 583 -0.43 -28.73 -7.12
C PRO A 583 -0.22 -27.68 -6.02
N GLY A 584 -1.28 -27.38 -5.26
CA GLY A 584 -1.25 -26.38 -4.20
C GLY A 584 -0.36 -26.71 -3.00
N ASP A 585 -0.01 -27.98 -2.80
CA ASP A 585 0.89 -28.47 -1.74
C ASP A 585 2.31 -28.81 -2.25
N ALA A 586 2.67 -28.37 -3.46
CA ALA A 586 4.00 -28.57 -4.00
C ALA A 586 5.07 -27.80 -3.21
N ASN A 587 6.25 -28.40 -3.09
CA ASN A 587 7.45 -27.75 -2.55
C ASN A 587 7.87 -26.55 -3.40
N LEU A 588 8.50 -25.57 -2.75
CA LEU A 588 9.08 -24.42 -3.44
C LEU A 588 10.09 -24.88 -4.49
N ILE A 589 9.83 -24.57 -5.77
CA ILE A 589 10.67 -25.03 -6.88
C ILE A 589 11.91 -24.16 -7.10
N ILE A 590 11.88 -22.90 -6.64
CA ILE A 590 13.05 -22.02 -6.66
C ILE A 590 13.83 -22.27 -5.38
N LYS A 591 15.03 -22.84 -5.50
CA LYS A 591 15.87 -23.13 -4.34
C LYS A 591 16.29 -21.82 -3.65
N PRO A 592 16.17 -21.70 -2.33
CA PRO A 592 16.66 -20.53 -1.59
C PRO A 592 18.12 -20.21 -1.94
N GLY A 593 18.42 -18.92 -2.13
CA GLY A 593 19.73 -18.45 -2.58
C GLY A 593 19.96 -18.49 -4.09
N THR A 594 19.03 -19.03 -4.89
CA THR A 594 19.03 -18.82 -6.35
C THR A 594 18.73 -17.35 -6.63
N PRO A 595 19.56 -16.62 -7.39
CA PRO A 595 19.25 -15.25 -7.74
C PRO A 595 17.97 -15.18 -8.57
N THR A 596 17.03 -14.39 -8.08
CA THR A 596 15.77 -14.03 -8.73
C THR A 596 15.73 -12.53 -8.96
N LEU A 597 14.92 -12.07 -9.91
CA LEU A 597 14.61 -10.65 -10.16
C LEU A 597 14.42 -9.85 -8.85
N PRO A 598 13.51 -10.22 -7.92
CA PRO A 598 13.35 -9.47 -6.70
C PRO A 598 14.61 -9.51 -5.81
N SER A 599 15.31 -10.64 -5.71
CA SER A 599 16.56 -10.69 -4.93
C SER A 599 17.68 -9.82 -5.50
N LEU A 600 17.73 -9.63 -6.84
CA LEU A 600 18.68 -8.74 -7.50
C LEU A 600 18.34 -7.28 -7.18
N LEU A 601 17.06 -6.92 -7.22
CA LEU A 601 16.62 -5.57 -6.85
C LEU A 601 16.84 -5.26 -5.37
N GLN A 602 16.67 -6.23 -4.48
CA GLN A 602 16.96 -6.08 -3.05
C GLN A 602 18.43 -5.70 -2.78
N GLN A 603 19.38 -6.25 -3.55
CA GLN A 603 20.80 -5.95 -3.38
C GLN A 603 21.12 -4.46 -3.58
N VAL A 604 20.30 -3.77 -4.38
CA VAL A 604 20.41 -2.32 -4.63
C VAL A 604 19.32 -1.52 -3.91
N GLY A 605 18.77 -2.06 -2.82
CA GLY A 605 17.96 -1.32 -1.86
C GLY A 605 16.50 -1.12 -2.25
N TYR A 606 15.97 -1.90 -3.20
CA TYR A 606 14.52 -1.97 -3.42
C TYR A 606 13.86 -2.71 -2.26
N LYS A 607 12.71 -2.21 -1.82
CA LYS A 607 11.75 -3.03 -1.10
C LYS A 607 11.00 -3.93 -2.10
N THR A 608 10.93 -5.22 -1.87
CA THR A 608 10.23 -6.16 -2.77
C THR A 608 8.97 -6.73 -2.16
N GLY A 609 7.89 -6.74 -2.93
CA GLY A 609 6.58 -7.27 -2.52
C GLY A 609 5.98 -8.18 -3.59
N VAL A 610 5.32 -9.25 -3.18
CA VAL A 610 4.44 -10.05 -4.06
C VAL A 610 3.03 -10.10 -3.49
N VAL A 611 2.05 -9.81 -4.34
CA VAL A 611 0.62 -9.86 -3.99
C VAL A 611 -0.12 -10.71 -5.02
N GLY A 612 -0.84 -11.72 -4.54
CA GLY A 612 -1.71 -12.59 -5.34
C GLY A 612 -1.08 -13.92 -5.73
N LYS A 613 -1.29 -14.38 -6.97
CA LYS A 613 -0.95 -15.75 -7.39
C LYS A 613 0.56 -16.01 -7.35
N TRP A 614 0.98 -16.98 -6.53
CA TRP A 614 2.37 -17.41 -6.42
C TRP A 614 2.71 -18.54 -7.41
N HIS A 615 2.11 -19.72 -7.20
CA HIS A 615 2.19 -20.90 -8.08
C HIS A 615 3.61 -21.44 -8.37
N LEU A 616 4.54 -21.24 -7.43
CA LEU A 616 5.91 -21.77 -7.47
C LEU A 616 6.22 -22.70 -6.29
N GLY A 617 5.17 -23.16 -5.61
CA GLY A 617 5.26 -24.03 -4.44
C GLY A 617 5.69 -23.32 -3.16
N LEU A 618 5.53 -24.00 -2.03
CA LEU A 618 5.87 -23.53 -0.69
C LEU A 618 6.41 -24.71 0.12
N GLY A 619 7.29 -24.44 1.08
CA GLY A 619 7.78 -25.45 2.00
C GLY A 619 8.71 -26.49 1.37
N GLU A 620 9.12 -27.42 2.23
CA GLU A 620 9.87 -28.63 1.87
C GLU A 620 9.14 -29.86 2.44
N GLY A 621 9.01 -30.91 1.62
CA GLY A 621 8.33 -32.15 2.02
C GLY A 621 6.81 -32.01 2.02
N LYS A 622 6.14 -32.52 3.07
CA LYS A 622 4.70 -32.33 3.23
C LYS A 622 4.47 -30.97 3.87
N VAL A 623 3.86 -30.03 3.14
CA VAL A 623 3.56 -28.69 3.65
C VAL A 623 2.63 -28.76 4.86
N ASN A 624 3.09 -28.23 6.00
CA ASN A 624 2.26 -28.05 7.18
C ASN A 624 1.62 -26.65 7.16
N TRP A 625 0.34 -26.59 6.79
CA TRP A 625 -0.43 -25.34 6.70
C TRP A 625 -0.76 -24.69 8.05
N ASN A 626 -0.45 -25.37 9.16
CA ASN A 626 -0.78 -24.92 10.52
C ASN A 626 0.38 -24.25 11.26
N GLU A 627 1.55 -24.20 10.63
CA GLU A 627 2.78 -23.63 11.16
C GLU A 627 3.40 -22.66 10.15
N PRO A 628 4.40 -21.84 10.54
CA PRO A 628 5.12 -21.01 9.58
C PRO A 628 5.76 -21.86 8.48
N ILE A 629 5.27 -21.73 7.26
CA ILE A 629 5.70 -22.45 6.07
C ILE A 629 7.05 -21.88 5.62
N LYS A 630 8.06 -22.75 5.53
CA LYS A 630 9.39 -22.43 5.03
C LYS A 630 9.97 -23.60 4.23
N PRO A 631 10.69 -23.33 3.12
CA PRO A 631 10.93 -22.01 2.53
C PRO A 631 9.68 -21.41 1.87
N ASN A 632 9.66 -20.08 1.68
CA ASN A 632 8.54 -19.31 1.13
C ASN A 632 9.06 -18.12 0.25
N PRO A 633 8.20 -17.21 -0.27
CA PRO A 633 8.66 -16.10 -1.13
C PRO A 633 9.79 -15.24 -0.53
N ALA A 634 9.86 -15.11 0.79
CA ALA A 634 10.93 -14.38 1.45
C ALA A 634 12.30 -15.03 1.32
N ASP A 635 12.35 -16.35 1.15
CA ASP A 635 13.61 -17.08 0.94
C ASP A 635 14.11 -16.98 -0.52
N VAL A 636 13.33 -16.35 -1.41
CA VAL A 636 13.65 -16.13 -2.83
C VAL A 636 13.51 -14.67 -3.26
N GLY A 637 13.63 -13.74 -2.30
CA GLY A 637 13.88 -12.32 -2.57
C GLY A 637 12.70 -11.37 -2.39
N PHE A 638 11.56 -11.80 -1.85
CA PHE A 638 10.44 -10.91 -1.52
C PHE A 638 10.45 -10.50 -0.04
N ASP A 639 10.59 -9.22 0.29
CA ASP A 639 10.54 -8.77 1.69
C ASP A 639 9.16 -8.96 2.32
N GLU A 640 8.10 -8.82 1.51
CA GLU A 640 6.71 -8.97 1.91
C GLU A 640 5.94 -9.80 0.89
N HIS A 641 5.04 -10.66 1.37
CA HIS A 641 4.20 -11.48 0.50
C HIS A 641 2.82 -11.69 1.08
N PHE A 642 1.80 -11.46 0.26
CA PHE A 642 0.41 -11.85 0.51
C PHE A 642 -0.08 -12.64 -0.69
N ILE A 643 -0.13 -13.96 -0.59
CA ILE A 643 -0.23 -14.84 -1.76
C ILE A 643 -1.38 -15.83 -1.71
N ILE A 644 -1.79 -16.25 -2.91
CA ILE A 644 -2.49 -17.49 -3.19
C ILE A 644 -1.43 -18.54 -3.54
N ALA A 645 -1.42 -19.68 -2.85
CA ALA A 645 -0.33 -20.65 -2.95
C ALA A 645 -0.13 -21.21 -4.37
N ALA A 646 -1.22 -21.58 -5.05
CA ALA A 646 -1.21 -22.06 -6.43
C ALA A 646 -2.21 -21.31 -7.30
N THR A 647 -3.46 -21.76 -7.39
CA THR A 647 -4.50 -21.17 -8.26
C THR A 647 -5.84 -21.18 -7.53
N GLY A 648 -6.77 -20.30 -7.92
CA GLY A 648 -8.10 -20.23 -7.31
C GLY A 648 -8.87 -21.56 -7.36
N ASP A 649 -8.66 -22.39 -8.37
CA ASP A 649 -9.27 -23.71 -8.55
C ASP A 649 -8.60 -24.84 -7.74
N ARG A 650 -7.51 -24.56 -7.02
CA ARG A 650 -6.71 -25.55 -6.27
C ARG A 650 -6.81 -25.33 -4.77
N VAL A 651 -6.84 -26.43 -4.00
CA VAL A 651 -6.74 -26.37 -2.54
C VAL A 651 -5.28 -26.20 -2.08
N PRO A 652 -5.01 -25.58 -0.92
CA PRO A 652 -6.00 -24.95 -0.03
C PRO A 652 -6.46 -23.59 -0.52
N CYS A 653 -7.76 -23.32 -0.32
CA CYS A 653 -8.38 -22.06 -0.71
C CYS A 653 -8.19 -20.98 0.37
N VAL A 654 -6.94 -20.65 0.70
CA VAL A 654 -6.57 -19.70 1.77
C VAL A 654 -5.48 -18.74 1.29
N TYR A 655 -5.42 -17.55 1.91
CA TYR A 655 -4.29 -16.64 1.72
C TYR A 655 -3.13 -16.97 2.66
N VAL A 656 -1.90 -16.75 2.20
CA VAL A 656 -0.68 -16.89 3.01
C VAL A 656 0.07 -15.57 3.05
N THR A 657 0.36 -15.08 4.25
CA THR A 657 1.17 -13.87 4.49
C THR A 657 2.31 -14.20 5.44
N ASP A 658 3.54 -13.77 5.12
CA ASP A 658 4.74 -14.04 5.93
C ASP A 658 4.94 -15.54 6.28
N GLY A 659 4.49 -16.42 5.39
CA GLY A 659 4.55 -17.87 5.55
C GLY A 659 3.51 -18.44 6.50
N ARG A 660 2.52 -17.65 6.94
CA ARG A 660 1.39 -18.13 7.75
C ARG A 660 0.08 -17.97 7.00
N VAL A 661 -0.83 -18.94 7.20
CA VAL A 661 -2.20 -18.82 6.72
C VAL A 661 -2.91 -17.69 7.47
N VAL A 662 -3.57 -16.81 6.71
CA VAL A 662 -4.35 -15.68 7.24
C VAL A 662 -5.58 -16.21 7.97
N ASP A 663 -5.87 -15.68 9.17
CA ASP A 663 -7.05 -15.99 9.98
C ASP A 663 -7.28 -17.49 10.28
N LEU A 664 -6.20 -18.27 10.35
CA LEU A 664 -6.27 -19.67 10.76
C LEU A 664 -6.61 -19.80 12.25
N ASP A 665 -7.73 -20.45 12.55
CA ASP A 665 -8.06 -20.91 13.90
C ASP A 665 -7.24 -22.17 14.24
N PRO A 666 -6.36 -22.14 15.28
CA PRO A 666 -5.62 -23.32 15.70
C PRO A 666 -6.50 -24.49 16.17
N ALA A 667 -7.78 -24.25 16.46
CA ALA A 667 -8.75 -25.29 16.81
C ALA A 667 -9.36 -26.00 15.58
N ASP A 668 -9.18 -25.46 14.37
CA ASP A 668 -9.68 -26.02 13.11
C ASP A 668 -8.54 -26.16 12.08
N PRO A 669 -7.58 -27.08 12.31
CA PRO A 669 -6.36 -27.17 11.52
C PRO A 669 -6.62 -27.59 10.07
N ILE A 670 -5.83 -27.02 9.15
CA ILE A 670 -5.87 -27.33 7.73
C ILE A 670 -5.07 -28.61 7.45
N GLU A 671 -5.69 -29.53 6.72
CA GLU A 671 -4.99 -30.62 6.04
C GLU A 671 -5.30 -30.60 4.54
N VAL A 672 -4.29 -30.91 3.73
CA VAL A 672 -4.37 -30.93 2.26
C VAL A 672 -3.74 -32.21 1.73
N SER A 673 -4.34 -32.78 0.68
CA SER A 673 -3.83 -33.94 -0.04
C SER A 673 -4.29 -33.92 -1.49
N TYR A 674 -3.35 -34.03 -2.43
CA TYR A 674 -3.65 -34.26 -3.85
C TYR A 674 -3.61 -35.74 -4.24
N ALA A 675 -3.15 -36.63 -3.36
CA ALA A 675 -3.00 -38.06 -3.65
C ALA A 675 -4.25 -38.87 -3.28
N GLU A 676 -4.82 -38.60 -2.11
CA GLU A 676 -5.95 -39.34 -1.57
C GLU A 676 -6.94 -38.43 -0.82
N ARG A 677 -8.18 -38.90 -0.71
CA ARG A 677 -9.25 -38.20 0.03
C ARG A 677 -9.00 -38.29 1.53
N ILE A 678 -8.97 -37.13 2.18
CA ILE A 678 -8.67 -36.99 3.61
C ILE A 678 -9.89 -36.64 4.46
N ASP A 679 -11.03 -36.34 3.84
CA ASP A 679 -12.25 -35.95 4.55
C ASP A 679 -13.47 -36.81 4.12
N LYS A 680 -14.53 -36.76 4.94
CA LYS A 680 -15.82 -37.39 4.65
C LYS A 680 -16.84 -36.43 4.02
N SER A 681 -16.45 -35.18 3.76
CA SER A 681 -17.34 -34.18 3.18
C SER A 681 -17.65 -34.56 1.74
N PRO A 682 -18.88 -34.32 1.24
CA PRO A 682 -19.21 -34.66 -0.13
C PRO A 682 -18.32 -33.91 -1.13
N SER A 683 -17.86 -34.60 -2.17
CA SER A 683 -17.11 -33.99 -3.27
C SER A 683 -18.03 -33.41 -4.34
N GLY A 684 -17.47 -32.56 -5.22
CA GLY A 684 -18.17 -32.04 -6.40
C GLY A 684 -18.67 -33.13 -7.36
N ALA A 685 -17.99 -34.27 -7.42
CA ALA A 685 -18.42 -35.44 -8.18
C ALA A 685 -19.68 -36.10 -7.57
N GLU A 686 -19.81 -36.07 -6.24
CA GLU A 686 -20.87 -36.77 -5.50
C GLU A 686 -22.15 -35.92 -5.35
N ARG A 687 -22.00 -34.60 -5.22
CA ARG A 687 -23.11 -33.68 -4.85
C ARG A 687 -23.13 -32.44 -5.72
N LEU A 688 -23.62 -32.61 -6.94
CA LEU A 688 -23.83 -31.52 -7.92
C LEU A 688 -24.80 -30.44 -7.42
N ASP A 689 -25.71 -30.78 -6.51
CA ASP A 689 -26.68 -29.86 -5.91
C ASP A 689 -26.07 -28.87 -4.91
N LEU A 690 -24.84 -29.13 -4.44
CA LEU A 690 -24.08 -28.21 -3.59
C LEU A 690 -23.25 -27.20 -4.39
N LEU A 691 -23.21 -27.33 -5.72
CA LEU A 691 -22.37 -26.50 -6.59
C LEU A 691 -23.15 -25.27 -7.09
N LYS A 692 -22.62 -24.07 -6.81
CA LYS A 692 -23.02 -22.81 -7.46
C LYS A 692 -22.63 -22.80 -8.94
N GLN A 693 -21.47 -23.39 -9.25
CA GLN A 693 -20.91 -23.49 -10.58
C GLN A 693 -20.46 -24.94 -10.82
N ARG A 694 -20.98 -25.56 -11.88
CA ARG A 694 -20.62 -26.96 -12.21
C ARG A 694 -19.23 -27.01 -12.86
N TRP A 695 -18.49 -28.05 -12.56
CA TRP A 695 -17.23 -28.37 -13.24
C TRP A 695 -17.51 -29.04 -14.60
N SER A 696 -16.63 -28.83 -15.58
CA SER A 696 -16.66 -29.49 -16.89
C SER A 696 -15.70 -30.69 -16.95
N HIS A 697 -14.50 -30.56 -16.37
CA HIS A 697 -13.52 -31.66 -16.26
C HIS A 697 -12.60 -31.52 -15.04
N GLY A 698 -12.36 -32.57 -14.26
CA GLY A 698 -11.29 -32.64 -13.25
C GLY A 698 -11.46 -31.83 -11.96
N HIS A 699 -12.28 -30.77 -11.92
CA HIS A 699 -12.51 -29.92 -10.74
C HIS A 699 -13.63 -30.47 -9.86
N ASP A 700 -13.58 -31.73 -9.47
CA ASP A 700 -14.71 -32.46 -8.88
C ASP A 700 -14.45 -32.94 -7.44
N GLN A 701 -13.42 -32.42 -6.78
CA GLN A 701 -12.98 -32.85 -5.44
C GLN A 701 -13.59 -31.95 -4.35
N SER A 702 -12.80 -31.38 -3.44
CA SER A 702 -13.32 -30.61 -2.29
C SER A 702 -14.19 -29.44 -2.73
N ILE A 703 -15.33 -29.25 -2.07
CA ILE A 703 -16.21 -28.10 -2.30
C ILE A 703 -15.86 -26.98 -1.31
N VAL A 704 -15.51 -25.81 -1.83
CA VAL A 704 -15.29 -24.57 -1.07
C VAL A 704 -16.14 -23.47 -1.69
N ASN A 705 -16.97 -22.80 -0.88
CA ASN A 705 -17.91 -21.75 -1.30
C ASN A 705 -18.92 -22.18 -2.37
N GLY A 706 -19.26 -23.48 -2.41
CA GLY A 706 -20.11 -24.05 -3.45
C GLY A 706 -19.41 -24.23 -4.80
N ILE A 707 -18.07 -24.25 -4.81
CA ILE A 707 -17.27 -24.51 -6.01
C ILE A 707 -16.32 -25.66 -5.69
N SER A 708 -16.38 -26.72 -6.49
CA SER A 708 -15.48 -27.85 -6.36
C SER A 708 -14.10 -27.51 -6.93
N ARG A 709 -13.05 -28.05 -6.30
CA ARG A 709 -11.64 -27.73 -6.56
C ARG A 709 -10.85 -28.96 -6.99
N ILE A 710 -9.63 -28.73 -7.43
CA ILE A 710 -8.60 -29.77 -7.55
C ILE A 710 -7.90 -29.90 -6.18
N GLY A 711 -7.86 -31.13 -5.66
CA GLY A 711 -7.29 -31.53 -4.39
C GLY A 711 -8.31 -31.71 -3.24
N TRP A 712 -7.89 -32.44 -2.23
CA TRP A 712 -8.65 -32.73 -1.01
C TRP A 712 -8.20 -31.82 0.13
N MET A 713 -9.12 -31.12 0.80
CA MET A 713 -8.82 -30.32 1.98
C MET A 713 -9.88 -30.45 3.08
N THR A 714 -9.44 -30.34 4.33
CA THR A 714 -10.31 -30.20 5.51
C THR A 714 -9.82 -29.09 6.43
N GLY A 715 -10.70 -28.61 7.31
CA GLY A 715 -10.44 -27.55 8.28
C GLY A 715 -10.22 -26.15 7.67
N GLY A 716 -9.72 -25.24 8.50
CA GLY A 716 -9.45 -23.84 8.16
C GLY A 716 -10.67 -23.04 7.71
N GLN A 717 -11.88 -23.33 8.21
CA GLN A 717 -13.11 -22.72 7.73
C GLN A 717 -13.08 -21.19 7.78
N GLN A 718 -12.52 -20.62 8.86
CA GLN A 718 -12.36 -19.17 9.01
C GLN A 718 -11.32 -18.57 8.06
N ALA A 719 -10.28 -19.33 7.71
CA ALA A 719 -9.18 -18.90 6.86
C ALA A 719 -9.48 -18.97 5.35
N ARG A 720 -10.58 -19.65 4.98
CA ARG A 720 -10.97 -19.80 3.58
C ARG A 720 -11.34 -18.44 3.00
N TRP A 721 -10.78 -18.13 1.83
CA TRP A 721 -11.17 -16.92 1.13
C TRP A 721 -12.63 -16.99 0.67
N ILE A 722 -13.17 -15.84 0.28
CA ILE A 722 -14.42 -15.72 -0.48
C ILE A 722 -14.03 -15.43 -1.93
N ASP A 723 -14.41 -16.31 -2.86
CA ASP A 723 -13.96 -16.21 -4.25
C ASP A 723 -14.43 -14.89 -4.89
N GLU A 724 -15.68 -14.49 -4.62
CA GLU A 724 -16.29 -13.25 -5.10
C GLU A 724 -15.55 -11.97 -4.63
N GLU A 725 -14.76 -12.04 -3.56
CA GLU A 725 -14.05 -10.89 -2.96
C GLU A 725 -12.54 -10.89 -3.26
N MET A 726 -12.04 -11.90 -3.98
CA MET A 726 -10.60 -12.12 -4.14
C MET A 726 -9.90 -10.94 -4.81
N ALA A 727 -10.46 -10.39 -5.89
CA ALA A 727 -9.86 -9.24 -6.57
C ALA A 727 -9.78 -8.00 -5.68
N ASP A 728 -10.80 -7.74 -4.86
CA ASP A 728 -10.80 -6.63 -3.89
C ASP A 728 -9.73 -6.81 -2.81
N VAL A 729 -9.62 -8.01 -2.26
CA VAL A 729 -8.59 -8.33 -1.24
C VAL A 729 -7.20 -8.13 -1.83
N LEU A 730 -6.93 -8.67 -3.03
CA LEU A 730 -5.64 -8.52 -3.68
C LEU A 730 -5.35 -7.05 -4.01
N ALA A 731 -6.31 -6.33 -4.62
CA ALA A 731 -6.18 -4.91 -4.92
C ALA A 731 -5.84 -4.10 -3.66
N ALA A 732 -6.55 -4.33 -2.56
CA ALA A 732 -6.31 -3.65 -1.29
C ALA A 732 -4.90 -3.90 -0.75
N GLN A 733 -4.38 -5.14 -0.85
CA GLN A 733 -3.00 -5.45 -0.43
C GLN A 733 -1.95 -4.80 -1.34
N GLY A 734 -2.19 -4.75 -2.66
CA GLY A 734 -1.31 -4.05 -3.60
C GLY A 734 -1.26 -2.54 -3.33
N VAL A 735 -2.43 -1.91 -3.13
CA VAL A 735 -2.55 -0.50 -2.75
C VAL A 735 -1.87 -0.24 -1.42
N LYS A 736 -2.06 -1.11 -0.42
CA LYS A 736 -1.40 -1.01 0.88
C LYS A 736 0.12 -1.03 0.74
N PHE A 737 0.68 -1.96 -0.04
CA PHE A 737 2.12 -2.05 -0.27
C PHE A 737 2.68 -0.75 -0.88
N ILE A 738 1.99 -0.18 -1.87
CA ILE A 738 2.37 1.10 -2.50
C ILE A 738 2.30 2.24 -1.48
N ASP A 739 1.20 2.34 -0.73
CA ASP A 739 1.00 3.36 0.30
C ASP A 739 2.11 3.30 1.35
N GLU A 740 2.48 2.10 1.83
CA GLU A 740 3.52 1.90 2.86
C GLU A 740 4.94 2.22 2.36
N HIS A 741 5.25 1.91 1.09
CA HIS A 741 6.60 1.99 0.54
C HIS A 741 6.88 3.20 -0.36
N ARG A 742 5.97 4.17 -0.42
CA ARG A 742 6.12 5.42 -1.19
C ARG A 742 7.39 6.25 -0.90
N GLY A 743 8.08 5.98 0.22
CA GLY A 743 9.27 6.71 0.67
C GLY A 743 10.59 6.29 0.03
N GLY A 744 10.64 5.18 -0.72
CA GLY A 744 11.84 4.66 -1.38
C GLY A 744 11.51 3.81 -2.61
N PRO A 745 12.52 3.32 -3.36
CA PRO A 745 12.28 2.48 -4.51
C PRO A 745 11.69 1.14 -4.08
N PHE A 746 10.62 0.71 -4.75
CA PHE A 746 10.01 -0.60 -4.51
C PHE A 746 9.76 -1.37 -5.80
N PHE A 747 9.71 -2.68 -5.67
CA PHE A 747 9.27 -3.62 -6.70
C PHE A 747 8.04 -4.36 -6.20
N LEU A 748 6.91 -4.16 -6.87
CA LEU A 748 5.67 -4.88 -6.61
C LEU A 748 5.40 -5.86 -7.76
N PHE A 749 5.44 -7.15 -7.45
CA PHE A 749 4.93 -8.20 -8.32
C PHE A 749 3.46 -8.47 -7.97
N PHE A 750 2.54 -7.82 -8.70
CA PHE A 750 1.11 -7.87 -8.49
C PHE A 750 0.48 -8.89 -9.45
N ALA A 751 0.38 -10.14 -9.01
CA ALA A 751 -0.09 -11.26 -9.82
C ALA A 751 -1.56 -11.57 -9.53
N THR A 752 -2.47 -11.25 -10.43
CA THR A 752 -3.91 -11.45 -10.19
C THR A 752 -4.31 -12.93 -10.28
N GLN A 753 -5.46 -13.27 -9.69
CA GLN A 753 -6.19 -14.49 -10.04
C GLN A 753 -6.91 -14.31 -11.39
N ASP A 754 -7.41 -13.10 -11.65
CA ASP A 754 -8.16 -12.84 -12.87
C ASP A 754 -7.23 -12.96 -14.10
N ILE A 755 -7.62 -13.69 -15.14
CA ILE A 755 -8.98 -14.22 -15.43
C ILE A 755 -9.08 -15.75 -15.34
N HIS A 756 -8.20 -16.40 -14.59
CA HIS A 756 -8.14 -17.85 -14.42
C HIS A 756 -9.38 -18.39 -13.69
N VAL A 757 -9.70 -19.65 -13.98
CA VAL A 757 -10.82 -20.36 -13.36
C VAL A 757 -10.60 -20.63 -11.85
N PRO A 758 -11.68 -20.83 -11.07
CA PRO A 758 -13.05 -20.51 -11.44
C PRO A 758 -13.21 -18.98 -11.54
N ARG A 759 -13.82 -18.50 -12.63
CA ARG A 759 -14.13 -17.08 -12.79
C ARG A 759 -15.34 -16.73 -11.94
N VAL A 760 -15.10 -16.13 -10.79
CA VAL A 760 -16.14 -15.77 -9.82
C VAL A 760 -16.04 -14.28 -9.52
N PRO A 761 -16.40 -13.42 -10.50
CA PRO A 761 -16.31 -11.98 -10.34
C PRO A 761 -17.20 -11.51 -9.19
N HIS A 762 -16.79 -10.45 -8.52
CA HIS A 762 -17.61 -9.74 -7.55
C HIS A 762 -18.95 -9.37 -8.19
N SER A 763 -20.00 -9.30 -7.37
CA SER A 763 -21.37 -8.97 -7.78
C SER A 763 -21.52 -7.65 -8.57
N ARG A 764 -20.51 -6.76 -8.53
CA ARG A 764 -20.50 -5.49 -9.27
C ARG A 764 -20.13 -5.68 -10.74
N PHE A 765 -19.47 -6.78 -11.08
CA PHE A 765 -19.07 -7.14 -12.44
C PHE A 765 -19.83 -8.35 -13.00
N ALA A 766 -20.34 -9.23 -12.13
CA ALA A 766 -21.13 -10.38 -12.55
C ALA A 766 -22.32 -9.98 -13.45
N GLY A 767 -22.38 -10.56 -14.64
CA GLY A 767 -23.38 -10.32 -15.67
C GLY A 767 -23.26 -8.99 -16.43
N LYS A 768 -22.14 -8.24 -16.30
CA LYS A 768 -22.01 -6.89 -16.88
C LYS A 768 -21.29 -6.83 -18.22
N SER A 769 -20.45 -7.82 -18.54
CA SER A 769 -19.66 -7.81 -19.77
C SER A 769 -20.46 -8.20 -21.02
N GLY A 770 -21.55 -8.96 -20.85
CA GLY A 770 -22.24 -9.62 -21.96
C GLY A 770 -21.47 -10.80 -22.56
N HIS A 771 -20.33 -11.18 -21.98
CA HIS A 771 -19.43 -12.23 -22.45
C HIS A 771 -19.22 -13.36 -21.41
N GLY A 772 -20.25 -13.63 -20.61
CA GLY A 772 -20.21 -14.61 -19.52
C GLY A 772 -19.23 -14.25 -18.41
N LEU A 773 -18.99 -15.21 -17.50
CA LEU A 773 -18.14 -14.96 -16.32
C LEU A 773 -16.68 -14.68 -16.69
N ARG A 774 -16.21 -15.20 -17.83
CA ARG A 774 -14.89 -14.87 -18.37
C ARG A 774 -14.77 -13.39 -18.71
N GLY A 775 -15.76 -12.83 -19.40
CA GLY A 775 -15.76 -11.41 -19.73
C GLY A 775 -15.92 -10.51 -18.51
N ASP A 776 -16.72 -10.93 -17.53
CA ASP A 776 -16.89 -10.22 -16.27
C ASP A 776 -15.58 -10.18 -15.47
N ALA A 777 -14.81 -11.27 -15.47
CA ALA A 777 -13.48 -11.31 -14.87
C ALA A 777 -12.48 -10.38 -15.59
N ILE A 778 -12.59 -10.21 -16.93
CA ILE A 778 -11.78 -9.23 -17.68
C ILE A 778 -12.11 -7.80 -17.22
N MET A 779 -13.39 -7.46 -17.05
CA MET A 779 -13.80 -6.15 -16.50
C MET A 779 -13.29 -5.94 -15.07
N GLN A 780 -13.30 -7.00 -14.24
CA GLN A 780 -12.77 -6.95 -12.88
C GLN A 780 -11.24 -6.78 -12.84
N LEU A 781 -10.52 -7.45 -13.74
CA LEU A 781 -9.08 -7.25 -13.93
C LEU A 781 -8.78 -5.80 -14.30
N ASP A 782 -9.51 -5.23 -15.26
CA ASP A 782 -9.35 -3.82 -15.65
C ASP A 782 -9.56 -2.87 -14.48
N TRP A 783 -10.59 -3.10 -13.67
CA TRP A 783 -10.82 -2.33 -12.44
C TRP A 783 -9.67 -2.46 -11.46
N THR A 784 -9.13 -3.67 -11.28
CA THR A 784 -7.99 -3.95 -10.39
C THR A 784 -6.74 -3.20 -10.85
N VAL A 785 -6.47 -3.17 -12.16
CA VAL A 785 -5.41 -2.33 -12.76
C VAL A 785 -5.65 -0.86 -12.41
N GLY A 786 -6.89 -0.39 -12.53
CA GLY A 786 -7.31 0.95 -12.12
C GLY A 786 -6.93 1.28 -10.67
N GLN A 787 -7.20 0.37 -9.72
CA GLN A 787 -6.86 0.57 -8.30
C GLN A 787 -5.36 0.78 -8.06
N VAL A 788 -4.52 -0.02 -8.74
CA VAL A 788 -3.06 0.10 -8.66
C VAL A 788 -2.58 1.43 -9.23
N LEU A 789 -3.11 1.83 -10.40
CA LEU A 789 -2.76 3.10 -11.04
C LEU A 789 -3.21 4.31 -10.21
N ASP A 790 -4.40 4.25 -9.62
CA ASP A 790 -4.93 5.30 -8.76
C ASP A 790 -4.12 5.43 -7.47
N ALA A 791 -3.62 4.33 -6.90
CA ALA A 791 -2.71 4.38 -5.76
C ALA A 791 -1.37 5.06 -6.11
N LEU A 792 -0.78 4.75 -7.26
CA LEU A 792 0.42 5.45 -7.74
C LEU A 792 0.18 6.95 -7.91
N LYS A 793 -0.99 7.33 -8.46
CA LYS A 793 -1.42 8.72 -8.62
C LYS A 793 -1.62 9.43 -7.29
N LYS A 794 -2.36 8.83 -6.37
CA LYS A 794 -2.64 9.34 -5.02
C LYS A 794 -1.34 9.65 -4.26
N ASN A 795 -0.32 8.81 -4.44
CA ASN A 795 0.99 8.99 -3.78
C ASN A 795 1.98 9.88 -4.56
N GLY A 796 1.59 10.46 -5.70
CA GLY A 796 2.46 11.29 -6.52
C GLY A 796 3.63 10.54 -7.15
N LEU A 797 3.50 9.22 -7.35
CA LEU A 797 4.56 8.34 -7.83
C LEU A 797 4.54 8.11 -9.35
N GLU A 798 3.50 8.55 -10.06
CA GLU A 798 3.29 8.23 -11.48
C GLU A 798 4.50 8.50 -12.38
N GLN A 799 5.20 9.61 -12.16
CA GLN A 799 6.33 10.01 -13.00
C GLN A 799 7.57 9.13 -12.77
N LYS A 800 7.69 8.51 -11.59
CA LYS A 800 8.87 7.77 -11.13
C LYS A 800 8.63 6.26 -11.02
N THR A 801 7.55 5.76 -11.61
CA THR A 801 7.21 4.34 -11.56
C THR A 801 7.11 3.78 -12.97
N LEU A 802 7.89 2.73 -13.21
CA LEU A 802 7.72 1.85 -14.36
C LEU A 802 6.60 0.86 -14.06
N VAL A 803 5.48 0.97 -14.78
CA VAL A 803 4.38 0.01 -14.72
C VAL A 803 4.47 -0.91 -15.95
N ILE A 804 4.49 -2.22 -15.71
CA ILE A 804 4.47 -3.26 -16.74
C ILE A 804 3.19 -4.06 -16.52
N PHE A 805 2.34 -4.16 -17.54
CA PHE A 805 1.15 -5.01 -17.53
C PHE A 805 1.32 -6.13 -18.55
N THR A 806 1.14 -7.39 -18.14
CA THR A 806 1.20 -8.55 -19.02
C THR A 806 0.46 -9.76 -18.44
N SER A 807 0.40 -10.87 -19.18
CA SER A 807 -0.17 -12.17 -18.76
C SER A 807 0.89 -13.27 -18.65
N ASP A 808 0.64 -14.33 -17.88
CA ASP A 808 1.55 -15.47 -17.73
C ASP A 808 1.53 -16.48 -18.88
N ASN A 809 0.43 -16.55 -19.62
CA ASN A 809 0.29 -17.31 -20.85
C ASN A 809 -0.94 -16.82 -21.63
N GLY A 810 -1.16 -17.41 -22.80
CA GLY A 810 -2.33 -17.18 -23.61
C GLY A 810 -3.64 -17.67 -22.99
N PRO A 811 -4.76 -17.41 -23.68
CA PRO A 811 -6.10 -17.59 -23.13
C PRO A 811 -6.59 -19.03 -23.22
N VAL A 812 -7.64 -19.29 -22.45
CA VAL A 812 -8.42 -20.53 -22.46
C VAL A 812 -9.90 -20.20 -22.28
N LEU A 813 -10.78 -20.95 -22.96
CA LEU A 813 -12.23 -20.78 -22.84
C LEU A 813 -12.78 -21.73 -21.77
N ASP A 814 -12.98 -23.00 -22.09
CA ASP A 814 -13.25 -24.03 -21.07
C ASP A 814 -11.93 -24.48 -20.45
N ASP A 815 -11.75 -24.16 -19.16
CA ASP A 815 -10.62 -24.64 -18.36
C ASP A 815 -11.09 -25.39 -17.12
N GLY A 816 -12.26 -26.04 -17.20
CA GLY A 816 -12.71 -26.96 -16.17
C GLY A 816 -14.01 -26.62 -15.46
N TYR A 817 -14.72 -25.58 -15.90
CA TYR A 817 -16.03 -25.21 -15.36
C TYR A 817 -17.02 -24.76 -16.44
N HIS A 818 -18.31 -25.02 -16.18
CA HIS A 818 -19.41 -24.49 -16.97
C HIS A 818 -19.71 -23.04 -16.55
N ASP A 819 -18.95 -22.09 -17.09
CA ASP A 819 -19.02 -20.65 -16.78
C ASP A 819 -19.53 -19.80 -17.95
N GLN A 820 -20.06 -20.46 -18.97
CA GLN A 820 -20.62 -19.89 -20.20
C GLN A 820 -19.58 -19.15 -21.08
N ALA A 821 -18.28 -19.37 -20.87
CA ALA A 821 -17.24 -18.70 -21.65
C ALA A 821 -17.32 -19.01 -23.16
N ASN A 822 -17.72 -20.23 -23.55
CA ASN A 822 -17.91 -20.59 -24.96
C ASN A 822 -19.24 -20.06 -25.50
N GLU A 823 -20.30 -20.25 -24.73
CA GLU A 823 -21.68 -19.97 -25.10
C GLU A 823 -21.93 -18.46 -25.29
N LEU A 824 -21.25 -17.62 -24.50
CA LEU A 824 -21.37 -16.18 -24.52
C LEU A 824 -20.15 -15.47 -25.15
N LEU A 825 -19.27 -16.21 -25.81
CA LEU A 825 -18.09 -15.62 -26.47
C LEU A 825 -18.48 -14.57 -27.52
N GLY A 826 -19.55 -14.84 -28.28
CA GLY A 826 -20.02 -13.96 -29.35
C GLY A 826 -18.98 -13.81 -30.46
N LYS A 827 -18.64 -12.56 -30.81
CA LYS A 827 -17.61 -12.23 -31.81
C LYS A 827 -16.23 -11.97 -31.19
N HIS A 828 -16.10 -12.15 -29.88
CA HIS A 828 -14.84 -11.90 -29.20
C HIS A 828 -13.82 -12.97 -29.57
N ASP A 829 -12.61 -12.54 -29.92
CA ASP A 829 -11.49 -13.44 -30.18
C ASP A 829 -10.40 -13.22 -29.10
N PRO A 830 -10.28 -14.13 -28.12
CA PRO A 830 -9.32 -13.99 -27.02
C PRO A 830 -7.85 -13.91 -27.47
N ASN A 831 -7.50 -14.52 -28.61
CA ASN A 831 -6.13 -14.46 -29.13
C ASN A 831 -5.92 -13.32 -30.12
N GLY A 832 -7.00 -12.76 -30.66
CA GLY A 832 -6.92 -11.99 -31.88
C GLY A 832 -6.41 -12.88 -33.03
N PRO A 833 -5.46 -12.41 -33.85
CA PRO A 833 -5.10 -13.11 -35.10
C PRO A 833 -4.25 -14.38 -34.91
N PHE A 834 -4.03 -14.85 -33.69
CA PHE A 834 -3.05 -15.89 -33.37
C PHE A 834 -3.71 -17.25 -33.07
N ARG A 835 -3.04 -18.33 -33.47
CA ARG A 835 -3.57 -19.70 -33.38
C ARG A 835 -3.48 -20.28 -31.97
N ALA A 836 -4.50 -21.06 -31.61
CA ALA A 836 -4.60 -21.83 -30.37
C ALA A 836 -4.51 -20.96 -29.10
N GLY A 837 -4.20 -21.52 -27.93
CA GLY A 837 -4.22 -20.80 -26.65
C GLY A 837 -3.31 -21.45 -25.62
N LYS A 838 -3.63 -21.28 -24.33
CA LYS A 838 -3.00 -21.98 -23.19
C LYS A 838 -2.68 -23.44 -23.55
N TYR A 839 -1.56 -23.94 -23.07
CA TYR A 839 -0.94 -25.24 -23.40
C TYR A 839 -0.31 -25.38 -24.81
N SER A 840 -0.61 -24.50 -25.77
CA SER A 840 -0.13 -24.66 -27.14
C SER A 840 1.33 -24.23 -27.35
N ALA A 841 2.00 -24.83 -28.34
CA ALA A 841 3.27 -24.32 -28.88
C ALA A 841 3.07 -23.23 -29.96
N PHE A 842 1.84 -23.03 -30.43
CA PHE A 842 1.46 -21.98 -31.39
C PHE A 842 1.44 -20.59 -30.71
N GLU A 843 1.34 -19.53 -31.52
CA GLU A 843 1.53 -18.14 -31.07
C GLU A 843 0.55 -17.81 -29.94
N GLY A 844 -0.73 -18.18 -30.07
CA GLY A 844 -1.74 -17.92 -29.06
C GLY A 844 -1.46 -18.56 -27.70
N GLY A 845 -0.51 -19.50 -27.58
CA GLY A 845 -0.10 -20.07 -26.30
C GLY A 845 0.82 -19.18 -25.48
N THR A 846 1.77 -18.49 -26.12
CA THR A 846 2.79 -17.68 -25.45
C THR A 846 2.64 -16.18 -25.71
N ARG A 847 1.92 -15.81 -26.77
CA ARG A 847 1.70 -14.42 -27.15
C ARG A 847 0.71 -13.77 -26.19
N VAL A 848 1.17 -12.71 -25.52
CA VAL A 848 0.43 -12.05 -24.44
C VAL A 848 0.38 -10.54 -24.67
N PRO A 849 -0.62 -9.83 -24.10
CA PRO A 849 -0.56 -8.37 -24.09
C PRO A 849 0.63 -7.95 -23.23
N LEU A 850 1.41 -6.96 -23.69
CA LEU A 850 2.45 -6.31 -22.88
C LEU A 850 2.34 -4.81 -23.08
N ILE A 851 2.16 -4.08 -21.98
CA ILE A 851 2.06 -2.62 -21.96
C ILE A 851 3.05 -2.09 -20.93
N VAL A 852 3.84 -1.10 -21.32
CA VAL A 852 4.84 -0.46 -20.48
C VAL A 852 4.51 1.01 -20.35
N ARG A 853 4.39 1.53 -19.13
CA ARG A 853 4.12 2.94 -18.87
C ARG A 853 5.13 3.49 -17.88
N TRP A 854 5.91 4.46 -18.34
CA TRP A 854 6.81 5.25 -17.50
C TRP A 854 6.91 6.67 -18.08
N PRO A 855 6.07 7.61 -17.61
CA PRO A 855 5.93 8.94 -18.22
C PRO A 855 7.22 9.74 -18.41
N GLU A 856 8.25 9.53 -17.56
CA GLU A 856 9.52 10.24 -17.67
C GLU A 856 10.43 9.71 -18.80
N LYS A 857 10.29 8.44 -19.20
CA LYS A 857 11.23 7.76 -20.12
C LYS A 857 10.60 7.12 -21.35
N VAL A 858 9.31 6.82 -21.29
CA VAL A 858 8.58 6.13 -22.35
C VAL A 858 7.60 7.12 -22.97
N ALA A 859 7.65 7.26 -24.30
CA ALA A 859 6.70 8.09 -25.02
C ALA A 859 5.28 7.50 -24.92
N PRO A 860 4.25 8.32 -24.71
CA PRO A 860 2.87 7.85 -24.61
C PRO A 860 2.29 7.54 -26.00
N ASP A 861 1.34 6.60 -26.04
CA ASP A 861 0.55 6.25 -27.23
C ASP A 861 1.37 5.67 -28.39
N GLU A 862 2.46 4.96 -28.04
CA GLU A 862 3.35 4.31 -29.00
C GLU A 862 3.08 2.80 -29.10
N GLU A 863 3.47 2.22 -30.24
CA GLU A 863 3.42 0.78 -30.51
C GLU A 863 4.83 0.25 -30.82
N SER A 864 5.21 -0.89 -30.24
CA SER A 864 6.47 -1.57 -30.55
C SER A 864 6.24 -2.96 -31.12
N GLY A 865 6.81 -3.21 -32.30
CA GLY A 865 6.89 -4.53 -32.93
C GLY A 865 8.12 -5.34 -32.52
N ALA A 866 8.93 -4.85 -31.58
CA ALA A 866 10.14 -5.53 -31.11
C ALA A 866 9.81 -6.89 -30.49
N LEU A 867 10.59 -7.92 -30.82
CA LEU A 867 10.44 -9.25 -30.24
C LEU A 867 10.90 -9.22 -28.78
N PHE A 868 9.98 -9.40 -27.83
CA PHE A 868 10.28 -9.30 -26.41
C PHE A 868 9.83 -10.56 -25.66
N GLY A 869 10.71 -11.12 -24.81
CA GLY A 869 10.39 -12.27 -23.97
C GLY A 869 10.36 -11.90 -22.49
N GLN A 870 9.37 -12.38 -21.74
CA GLN A 870 9.30 -12.16 -20.29
C GLN A 870 10.49 -12.74 -19.52
N VAL A 871 11.18 -13.73 -20.07
CA VAL A 871 12.45 -14.25 -19.51
C VAL A 871 13.52 -13.16 -19.36
N ASP A 872 13.44 -12.09 -20.17
CA ASP A 872 14.42 -11.00 -20.19
C ASP A 872 14.15 -9.93 -19.12
N LEU A 873 13.00 -9.97 -18.44
CA LEU A 873 12.66 -9.01 -17.38
C LEU A 873 13.65 -9.06 -16.23
N ALA A 874 14.21 -10.24 -15.91
CA ALA A 874 15.18 -10.39 -14.83
C ALA A 874 16.44 -9.54 -15.08
N ALA A 875 17.07 -9.68 -16.24
CA ALA A 875 18.29 -8.93 -16.58
C ALA A 875 18.00 -7.47 -16.93
N SER A 876 16.91 -7.18 -17.66
CA SER A 876 16.56 -5.81 -18.06
C SER A 876 16.24 -4.92 -16.85
N LEU A 877 15.52 -5.45 -15.86
CA LEU A 877 15.21 -4.69 -14.64
C LEU A 877 16.39 -4.65 -13.67
N ALA A 878 17.26 -5.66 -13.65
CA ALA A 878 18.53 -5.57 -12.93
C ALA A 878 19.42 -4.46 -13.52
N ALA A 879 19.53 -4.37 -14.85
CA ALA A 879 20.25 -3.31 -15.55
C ALA A 879 19.64 -1.93 -15.24
N LEU A 880 18.31 -1.80 -15.28
CA LEU A 880 17.59 -0.58 -14.92
C LEU A 880 17.92 -0.10 -13.50
N ALA A 881 17.98 -1.03 -12.54
CA ALA A 881 18.24 -0.74 -11.13
C ALA A 881 19.73 -0.56 -10.81
N GLY A 882 20.63 -0.98 -11.72
CA GLY A 882 22.07 -1.05 -11.50
C GLY A 882 22.49 -2.23 -10.60
N ALA A 883 21.72 -3.32 -10.59
CA ALA A 883 22.04 -4.53 -9.85
C ALA A 883 22.98 -5.45 -10.65
N GLU A 884 24.00 -5.99 -10.00
CA GLU A 884 24.91 -6.96 -10.63
C GLU A 884 24.29 -8.36 -10.66
N ILE A 885 24.34 -9.02 -11.81
CA ILE A 885 23.87 -10.39 -11.98
C ILE A 885 25.04 -11.35 -11.71
N PRO A 886 24.94 -12.23 -10.69
CA PRO A 886 26.00 -13.20 -10.41
C PRO A 886 26.26 -14.15 -11.59
N ALA A 887 27.52 -14.56 -11.75
CA ALA A 887 27.91 -15.48 -12.82
C ALA A 887 27.10 -16.80 -12.74
N GLY A 888 26.39 -17.13 -13.81
CA GLY A 888 25.58 -18.36 -13.90
C GLY A 888 24.12 -18.20 -13.47
N ALA A 889 23.72 -17.03 -12.94
CA ALA A 889 22.32 -16.66 -12.77
C ALA A 889 21.72 -16.13 -14.09
N CYS A 890 20.38 -16.03 -14.12
CA CYS A 890 19.62 -15.46 -15.25
C CYS A 890 20.09 -15.99 -16.61
N GLN A 891 20.29 -17.31 -16.71
CA GLN A 891 21.07 -17.92 -17.79
C GLN A 891 20.56 -17.63 -19.19
N ASP A 892 19.25 -17.44 -19.32
CA ASP A 892 18.56 -17.22 -20.58
C ASP A 892 18.08 -15.78 -20.76
N SER A 893 18.17 -14.96 -19.71
CA SER A 893 17.75 -13.56 -19.74
C SER A 893 18.79 -12.69 -20.41
N ARG A 894 18.36 -11.82 -21.31
CA ARG A 894 19.17 -10.76 -21.94
C ARG A 894 18.77 -9.40 -21.40
N ASP A 895 19.71 -8.45 -21.45
CA ASP A 895 19.40 -7.05 -21.19
C ASP A 895 18.72 -6.46 -22.43
N GLU A 896 17.39 -6.48 -22.41
CA GLU A 896 16.52 -5.95 -23.47
C GLU A 896 15.83 -4.66 -22.98
N LEU A 897 16.48 -3.90 -22.08
CA LEU A 897 15.91 -2.70 -21.47
C LEU A 897 15.59 -1.62 -22.51
N ASP A 898 16.43 -1.46 -23.54
CA ASP A 898 16.17 -0.49 -24.60
C ASP A 898 14.96 -0.89 -25.45
N ALA A 899 14.74 -2.18 -25.71
CA ALA A 899 13.53 -2.66 -26.36
C ALA A 899 12.30 -2.45 -25.45
N LEU A 900 12.40 -2.79 -24.16
CA LEU A 900 11.34 -2.60 -23.16
C LEU A 900 10.88 -1.13 -23.05
N LEU A 901 11.80 -0.19 -23.23
CA LEU A 901 11.54 1.26 -23.17
C LEU A 901 11.24 1.90 -24.53
N GLY A 902 11.15 1.10 -25.61
CA GLY A 902 10.81 1.57 -26.96
C GLY A 902 11.93 2.30 -27.71
N LYS A 903 13.20 2.11 -27.31
CA LYS A 903 14.37 2.67 -27.99
C LYS A 903 15.00 1.73 -29.01
N ASP A 904 14.78 0.42 -28.85
CA ASP A 904 15.10 -0.59 -29.86
C ASP A 904 13.81 -1.17 -30.43
N GLU A 905 13.65 -1.04 -31.75
CA GLU A 905 12.49 -1.52 -32.50
C GLU A 905 12.62 -2.99 -32.93
N THR A 906 13.81 -3.59 -32.77
CA THR A 906 14.06 -4.98 -33.16
C THR A 906 13.83 -5.94 -32.00
N GLY A 907 14.41 -5.63 -30.84
CA GLY A 907 14.44 -6.52 -29.68
C GLY A 907 15.25 -7.79 -29.96
N ARG A 908 14.79 -8.90 -29.40
CA ARG A 908 15.52 -10.17 -29.47
C ARG A 908 15.68 -10.69 -30.89
N PRO A 909 16.85 -11.27 -31.22
CA PRO A 909 17.02 -12.00 -32.48
C PRO A 909 16.19 -13.29 -32.52
N HIS A 910 15.93 -13.90 -31.36
CA HIS A 910 15.15 -15.12 -31.22
C HIS A 910 14.68 -15.40 -29.78
N LEU A 911 13.61 -16.18 -29.65
CA LEU A 911 13.00 -16.66 -28.40
C LEU A 911 12.71 -18.16 -28.48
N VAL A 912 12.80 -18.85 -27.34
CA VAL A 912 12.33 -20.24 -27.21
C VAL A 912 10.96 -20.22 -26.54
N HIS A 913 9.99 -20.89 -27.16
CA HIS A 913 8.68 -21.12 -26.56
C HIS A 913 8.65 -22.54 -25.99
N GLU A 914 8.40 -22.65 -24.70
CA GLU A 914 8.32 -23.90 -23.95
C GLU A 914 6.92 -24.52 -24.04
N GLY A 915 6.50 -24.92 -25.24
CA GLY A 915 5.19 -25.55 -25.43
C GLY A 915 4.93 -26.71 -24.46
N HIS A 916 3.66 -26.97 -24.11
CA HIS A 916 3.29 -28.16 -23.33
C HIS A 916 3.36 -29.41 -24.23
N GLY A 917 4.58 -29.89 -24.47
CA GLY A 917 4.90 -30.92 -25.45
C GLY A 917 6.18 -30.53 -26.20
N PRO A 918 6.10 -30.11 -27.48
CA PRO A 918 7.27 -29.67 -28.23
C PRO A 918 7.69 -28.24 -27.88
N GLN A 919 9.01 -28.01 -27.89
CA GLN A 919 9.59 -26.67 -27.89
C GLN A 919 9.48 -26.03 -29.28
N ALA A 920 9.43 -24.71 -29.33
CA ALA A 920 9.51 -23.95 -30.58
C ALA A 920 10.57 -22.84 -30.51
N LEU A 921 11.10 -22.46 -31.67
CA LEU A 921 12.01 -21.32 -31.84
C LEU A 921 11.31 -20.25 -32.66
N ARG A 922 11.23 -19.03 -32.11
CA ARG A 922 10.67 -17.83 -32.73
C ARG A 922 11.79 -16.86 -33.06
N THR A 923 11.86 -16.35 -34.28
CA THR A 923 12.65 -15.13 -34.65
C THR A 923 11.66 -14.00 -34.93
N ALA A 924 12.07 -12.84 -35.46
CA ALA A 924 11.12 -11.78 -35.83
C ALA A 924 10.11 -12.22 -36.92
N HIS A 925 10.52 -13.06 -37.87
CA HIS A 925 9.66 -13.44 -39.02
C HIS A 925 9.29 -14.92 -39.05
N TRP A 926 10.14 -15.80 -38.52
CA TRP A 926 9.95 -17.24 -38.64
C TRP A 926 9.64 -17.87 -37.30
N LYS A 927 8.91 -18.98 -37.35
CA LYS A 927 8.69 -19.85 -36.21
C LYS A 927 8.82 -21.31 -36.60
N PHE A 928 9.60 -22.05 -35.84
CA PHE A 928 9.78 -23.49 -36.00
C PHE A 928 9.25 -24.21 -34.76
N VAL A 929 8.32 -25.14 -34.94
CA VAL A 929 7.76 -26.00 -33.88
C VAL A 929 8.34 -27.41 -34.03
N ALA A 930 8.92 -27.96 -32.96
CA ALA A 930 9.51 -29.30 -32.99
C ALA A 930 8.45 -30.42 -33.05
N LEU A 931 8.91 -31.64 -33.35
CA LEU A 931 8.11 -32.86 -33.26
C LEU A 931 7.53 -33.04 -31.85
N GLY A 932 6.21 -33.22 -31.76
CA GLY A 932 5.52 -33.55 -30.52
C GLY A 932 4.03 -33.26 -30.58
N PRO A 933 3.25 -33.74 -29.58
CA PRO A 933 1.85 -33.40 -29.44
C PRO A 933 1.69 -31.96 -28.93
N THR A 934 0.85 -31.15 -29.57
CA THR A 934 0.54 -29.78 -29.09
C THR A 934 -0.96 -29.50 -29.14
N ARG A 935 -1.47 -28.72 -28.17
CA ARG A 935 -2.89 -28.34 -28.16
C ARG A 935 -3.14 -27.30 -29.25
N ASP A 936 -4.20 -27.48 -30.02
CA ASP A 936 -4.56 -26.60 -31.14
C ASP A 936 -6.00 -26.09 -31.00
N SER A 937 -6.33 -25.60 -29.80
CA SER A 937 -7.67 -25.14 -29.45
C SER A 937 -7.64 -24.34 -28.15
N LEU A 938 -8.59 -23.42 -28.01
CA LEU A 938 -8.90 -22.74 -26.75
C LEU A 938 -9.62 -23.64 -25.73
N ASN A 939 -10.10 -24.81 -26.16
CA ASN A 939 -10.90 -25.75 -25.39
C ASN A 939 -10.19 -27.10 -25.24
N PRO A 940 -10.54 -27.89 -24.21
CA PRO A 940 -9.81 -29.11 -23.84
C PRO A 940 -10.08 -30.18 -24.89
N VAL A 941 -9.16 -30.32 -25.83
CA VAL A 941 -9.21 -31.31 -26.90
C VAL A 941 -7.92 -32.14 -26.91
N PRO A 942 -7.96 -33.39 -27.43
CA PRO A 942 -6.75 -34.17 -27.63
C PRO A 942 -5.70 -33.37 -28.43
N PRO A 943 -4.42 -33.38 -28.03
CA PRO A 943 -3.37 -32.68 -28.75
C PRO A 943 -3.21 -33.17 -30.21
N THR A 944 -2.95 -32.23 -31.10
CA THR A 944 -2.59 -32.50 -32.50
C THR A 944 -1.12 -32.91 -32.58
N PRO A 945 -0.77 -34.00 -33.29
CA PRO A 945 0.63 -34.36 -33.51
C PRO A 945 1.28 -33.44 -34.54
N ILE A 946 2.45 -32.88 -34.22
CA ILE A 946 3.36 -32.29 -35.20
C ILE A 946 4.24 -33.40 -35.77
N ASP A 947 4.38 -33.45 -37.09
CA ASP A 947 5.12 -34.49 -37.79
C ASP A 947 6.63 -34.50 -37.46
N LYS A 948 7.31 -35.60 -37.84
CA LYS A 948 8.72 -35.87 -37.51
C LYS A 948 9.71 -34.77 -37.94
N ASN A 949 9.38 -34.00 -38.98
CA ASN A 949 10.22 -32.92 -39.47
C ASN A 949 10.03 -31.62 -38.66
N GLY A 950 8.94 -31.51 -37.89
CA GLY A 950 8.48 -30.27 -37.26
C GLY A 950 7.46 -29.54 -38.13
N ALA A 951 7.17 -28.29 -37.78
CA ALA A 951 6.39 -27.36 -38.58
C ALA A 951 7.10 -26.00 -38.65
N LEU A 952 7.01 -25.32 -39.80
CA LEU A 952 7.64 -24.03 -40.04
C LEU A 952 6.60 -23.01 -40.53
N TYR A 953 6.57 -21.83 -39.93
CA TYR A 953 5.63 -20.76 -40.24
C TYR A 953 6.35 -19.43 -40.46
N ASN A 954 5.84 -18.61 -41.38
CA ASN A 954 6.28 -17.24 -41.60
C ASN A 954 5.22 -16.26 -41.07
N LEU A 955 5.47 -15.72 -39.88
CA LEU A 955 4.52 -14.91 -39.13
C LEU A 955 4.35 -13.48 -39.69
N GLN A 956 5.19 -13.07 -40.64
CA GLN A 956 4.98 -11.81 -41.36
C GLN A 956 3.79 -11.89 -42.32
N SER A 957 3.56 -13.05 -42.93
CA SER A 957 2.46 -13.30 -43.88
C SER A 957 1.33 -14.15 -43.32
N ASP A 958 1.59 -14.95 -42.28
CA ASP A 958 0.70 -16.01 -41.77
C ASP A 958 0.68 -15.98 -40.23
N ARG A 959 -0.04 -15.00 -39.65
CA ARG A 959 -0.10 -14.80 -38.18
C ARG A 959 -0.93 -15.86 -37.46
N ASP A 960 -1.84 -16.53 -38.15
CA ASP A 960 -2.65 -17.63 -37.65
C ASP A 960 -1.99 -19.00 -37.87
N GLU A 961 -0.71 -19.03 -38.29
CA GLU A 961 0.08 -20.25 -38.47
C GLU A 961 -0.68 -21.32 -39.29
N SER A 962 -1.42 -20.89 -40.31
CA SER A 962 -2.33 -21.72 -41.08
C SER A 962 -1.59 -22.60 -42.09
N THR A 963 -0.43 -22.14 -42.58
CA THR A 963 0.30 -22.75 -43.68
C THR A 963 1.67 -23.24 -43.22
N ASN A 964 1.82 -24.57 -43.11
CA ASN A 964 3.11 -25.18 -42.79
C ASN A 964 4.04 -25.16 -44.02
N LEU A 965 5.12 -24.39 -43.93
CA LEU A 965 6.10 -24.14 -44.99
C LEU A 965 7.34 -25.05 -44.90
N ILE A 966 7.29 -26.12 -44.10
CA ILE A 966 8.48 -26.93 -43.83
C ILE A 966 9.05 -27.62 -45.07
N ASP A 967 8.20 -28.06 -45.99
CA ASP A 967 8.61 -28.72 -47.22
C ASP A 967 9.11 -27.72 -48.28
N ASP A 968 8.63 -26.49 -48.24
CA ASP A 968 9.02 -25.41 -49.15
C ASP A 968 10.35 -24.76 -48.74
N TYR A 969 10.65 -24.72 -47.44
CA TYR A 969 11.87 -24.10 -46.88
C TYR A 969 12.65 -25.05 -45.95
N PRO A 970 13.12 -26.21 -46.44
CA PRO A 970 13.76 -27.23 -45.61
C PRO A 970 15.09 -26.77 -45.00
N GLU A 971 15.85 -25.90 -45.68
CA GLU A 971 17.10 -25.35 -45.15
C GLU A 971 16.86 -24.41 -43.96
N GLN A 972 15.82 -23.56 -44.03
CA GLN A 972 15.42 -22.68 -42.93
C GLN A 972 14.95 -23.49 -41.72
N ALA A 973 14.11 -24.50 -41.94
CA ALA A 973 13.66 -25.41 -40.88
C ALA A 973 14.82 -26.14 -40.21
N ALA A 974 15.78 -26.65 -41.00
CA ALA A 974 16.97 -27.33 -40.47
C ALA A 974 17.86 -26.38 -39.65
N ALA A 975 18.05 -25.13 -40.10
CA ALA A 975 18.82 -24.12 -39.38
C ALA A 975 18.16 -23.77 -38.03
N MET A 976 16.85 -23.50 -38.02
CA MET A 976 16.11 -23.20 -36.79
C MET A 976 16.05 -24.39 -35.84
N SER A 977 15.83 -25.61 -36.35
CA SER A 977 15.88 -26.84 -35.55
C SER A 977 17.24 -27.05 -34.90
N LYS A 978 18.34 -26.84 -35.65
CA LYS A 978 19.70 -26.91 -35.11
C LYS A 978 19.93 -25.86 -34.02
N LYS A 979 19.48 -24.62 -34.24
CA LYS A 979 19.61 -23.54 -33.24
C LYS A 979 18.80 -23.84 -31.98
N LEU A 980 17.56 -24.30 -32.09
CA LEU A 980 16.73 -24.70 -30.95
C LEU A 980 17.42 -25.77 -30.10
N ARG A 981 17.96 -26.82 -30.75
CA ARG A 981 18.71 -27.88 -30.05
C ARG A 981 19.95 -27.34 -29.35
N ALA A 982 20.67 -26.40 -29.96
CA ALA A 982 21.83 -25.78 -29.34
C ALA A 982 21.45 -25.01 -28.06
N ILE A 983 20.40 -24.17 -28.12
CA ILE A 983 19.91 -23.40 -26.97
C ILE A 983 19.43 -24.32 -25.83
N ALA A 984 18.73 -25.41 -26.18
CA ALA A 984 18.28 -26.40 -25.21
C ALA A 984 19.46 -27.01 -24.41
N THR A 985 20.62 -27.19 -25.06
CA THR A 985 21.83 -27.74 -24.41
C THR A 985 22.72 -26.70 -23.74
N THR A 986 22.79 -25.48 -24.27
CA THR A 986 23.69 -24.43 -23.78
C THR A 986 22.99 -23.07 -23.93
N PRO A 987 22.93 -22.24 -22.87
CA PRO A 987 22.31 -20.92 -22.97
C PRO A 987 23.00 -20.04 -24.01
N ASP A 988 22.20 -19.37 -24.85
CA ASP A 988 22.68 -18.46 -25.89
C ASP A 988 22.82 -17.05 -25.29
N ARG A 989 24.07 -16.67 -24.95
CA ARG A 989 24.42 -15.40 -24.29
C ARG A 989 24.89 -14.29 -25.23
N GLU A 990 24.95 -14.54 -26.55
CA GLU A 990 25.42 -13.56 -27.53
C GLU A 990 24.32 -12.70 -28.13
#